data_AF-A0A4R1NIL4-F1
#
_entry.id   AF-A0A4R1NIL4-F1
#
_cell.length_a   1.000
_cell.length_b   1.000
_cell.length_c   1.000
_cell.angle_alpha   90.00
_cell.angle_beta   90.00
_cell.angle_gamma   90.00
#
_symmetry.space_group_name_H-M   'P 1'
#
loop_
_entity.id
_entity.type
_entity.pdbx_description
1 polymer ?
#
loop_
_entity_poly.entity_id
_entity_poly.type
_entity_poly.pdbx_seq_one_letter_code
_entity_poly.pdbx_strand_id
1 'polypeptide(L)'
;MATYNTGNPLGSTDARDLNDNAQNFDKAINSTDPTFNDRLGNEQTTLAGFAQKIDSIEPTVTGAVAQVAELVTQAENAADSASGLGNVYKTMALAQAAITAGTIPNNGLFSTISTDPLRTYAIWQNVNGTPTAVIDPSTGAQKTYPSGAAVDAVAESVGKNTQNIIDGPTMAFNVFPTSSFSVSTVAGYAIGFVSSQPVINHISIVGNNHLLIDHYNVDIYSRTDMVTEINPGSGTDILLYSGSFTKNSAVVFNPHTVIGSQRVDFSIPALSVSMSTFTIVVIRAYDASNALLRLGCGNAAYQSSLSSIQNGYYFSTSGVWSKITANQLAIEVSFDYQTPNIAIDSKVNINGITKQVDYESASSDFYGNTSGGTSDFYGWAIGFPSVTGTVNAISIQHANALLCDHITYRVFLRRTADISNQTGLGFLATDVNVHCSKIITSNIVTSNDLTEIVYTFPSIVIPDGYFIAIDVFGLNADETTAHLGVGAYVYANSSDVPVNAIQRGFYYQYSTGDTAHSILASALKSIACSAGVISITPLRKQVMKLSADSSRITTLESTVGTIDSSIVDNGILPLNFLEMTLTGKVDDAQVLIGQNGIYSTGATYTEWYKTRVDLTNASNIKGLSTSYNLNGVFLPALVIYNTSGAVVYYIDNTLAGSTQVDKSFDIPVTSDMSYAIVQYRNTRPNLYVEINYSQNILKGLGERVSDLEADFSIANLSLMVPQKIYTVANDIDYKVLGQLYTGARVALKRLFNASIYLDNFIQYTNVEHSNLRFDVGNTSQLITPYSPVITAGAIENPNLNGGNNTFEETISYGIVGNSISIENHTLINRSVLNSASKDKTPTILIIGDSVSFGQNAYFSNSNAKWNYTMILNKMFKKDKTQNGGTGYGFRTVGTISFTDTDGDKSYNEAYSGTTLQGTGLFTNPKFLDGSNVFSFNNWLTKYRTCNANGDRLYFNNSGGTTGTAGSSNTGYLANGSDSGLLIGSTITNTLSMDVYEPTHVFCFHCSNAAISKADYDLFISRVRASFPNAIIGLGTPHVAGTYFPSKYPNVKNSAIWGYDQTYNNRQVNTAQVLINNYWDSTTESNKIFVLPTMWVTPAGDAFSCAEVNDPFTDITTGGVKLMPVGQRSDVHVGSKAQAAYAYQLYSWLKWTAANNLF
;
A
#
# COMPACT_ATOMS: atom_id res chain seq x y z
N MET A 1 27.61 8.05 34.30
CA MET A 1 27.67 7.04 35.39
C MET A 1 28.02 5.69 34.79
N ALA A 2 28.69 4.81 35.54
CA ALA A 2 29.06 3.49 35.03
C ALA A 2 27.87 2.52 35.17
N THR A 3 27.56 1.81 34.08
CA THR A 3 26.59 0.69 34.05
C THR A 3 27.34 -0.60 34.35
N TYR A 4 26.80 -1.47 35.21
CA TYR A 4 27.52 -2.66 35.69
C TYR A 4 27.09 -3.96 35.00
N ASN A 5 25.83 -4.07 34.56
CA ASN A 5 25.28 -5.16 33.76
C ASN A 5 25.74 -6.56 34.24
N THR A 6 25.49 -6.87 35.51
CA THR A 6 26.03 -8.07 36.17
C THR A 6 25.47 -9.39 35.61
N GLY A 7 24.39 -9.34 34.82
CA GLY A 7 23.68 -10.51 34.31
C GLY A 7 22.75 -11.20 35.33
N ASN A 8 22.63 -10.66 36.55
CA ASN A 8 21.75 -11.23 37.57
C ASN A 8 20.26 -11.02 37.24
N PRO A 9 19.36 -11.96 37.61
CA PRO A 9 17.92 -11.83 37.37
C PRO A 9 17.28 -10.62 38.08
N LEU A 10 16.08 -10.21 37.63
CA LEU A 10 15.30 -9.14 38.25
C LEU A 10 14.94 -9.51 39.71
N GLY A 11 15.14 -8.58 40.66
CA GLY A 11 15.02 -8.83 42.10
C GLY A 11 16.34 -9.13 42.83
N SER A 12 17.48 -8.99 42.15
CA SER A 12 18.83 -9.11 42.75
C SER A 12 19.07 -8.08 43.87
N THR A 13 19.71 -8.52 44.95
CA THR A 13 20.16 -7.67 46.07
C THR A 13 21.59 -7.14 45.89
N ASP A 14 22.25 -7.39 44.76
CA ASP A 14 23.58 -6.85 44.47
C ASP A 14 23.49 -5.32 44.33
N ALA A 15 24.35 -4.60 45.05
CA ALA A 15 24.34 -3.14 45.05
C ALA A 15 24.56 -2.52 43.67
N ARG A 16 25.24 -3.23 42.76
CA ARG A 16 25.45 -2.80 41.37
C ARG A 16 24.16 -2.89 40.55
N ASP A 17 23.37 -3.95 40.78
CA ASP A 17 22.07 -4.12 40.12
C ASP A 17 21.04 -3.12 40.61
N LEU A 18 21.09 -2.76 41.90
CA LEU A 18 20.24 -1.71 42.46
C LEU A 18 20.55 -0.35 41.83
N ASN A 19 21.82 -0.05 41.57
CA ASN A 19 22.22 1.18 40.88
C ASN A 19 21.78 1.18 39.41
N ASP A 20 21.98 0.07 38.68
CA ASP A 20 21.52 -0.05 37.28
C ASP A 20 19.99 0.04 37.19
N ASN A 21 19.25 -0.57 38.12
CA ASN A 21 17.78 -0.47 38.19
C ASN A 21 17.31 0.96 38.47
N ALA A 22 17.99 1.70 39.35
CA ALA A 22 17.66 3.10 39.64
C ALA A 22 17.87 3.99 38.40
N GLN A 23 18.97 3.79 37.67
CA GLN A 23 19.24 4.51 36.42
C GLN A 23 18.26 4.15 35.30
N ASN A 24 17.88 2.87 35.21
CA ASN A 24 16.87 2.41 34.26
C ASN A 24 15.49 2.98 34.57
N PHE A 25 15.12 3.06 35.86
CA PHE A 25 13.87 3.69 36.27
C PHE A 25 13.84 5.19 35.96
N ASP A 26 14.95 5.89 36.22
CA ASP A 26 15.10 7.31 35.86
C ASP A 26 14.96 7.52 34.35
N LYS A 27 15.61 6.69 33.52
CA LYS A 27 15.43 6.72 32.05
C LYS A 27 14.01 6.37 31.61
N ALA A 28 13.37 5.38 32.24
CA ALA A 28 12.02 4.97 31.89
C ALA A 28 11.00 6.10 32.08
N ILE A 29 11.18 6.94 33.10
CA ILE A 29 10.19 7.96 33.49
C ILE A 29 10.59 9.35 32.99
N ASN A 30 11.85 9.73 33.09
CA ASN A 30 12.32 11.10 32.89
C ASN A 30 13.07 11.31 31.57
N SER A 31 13.38 10.25 30.82
CA SER A 31 14.01 10.40 29.50
C SER A 31 13.01 10.96 28.48
N THR A 32 13.53 11.80 27.59
CA THR A 32 12.81 12.28 26.40
C THR A 32 12.87 11.30 25.23
N ASP A 33 13.76 10.31 25.28
CA ASP A 33 13.89 9.28 24.25
C ASP A 33 12.70 8.30 24.32
N PRO A 34 12.18 7.79 23.19
CA PRO A 34 11.00 6.92 23.18
C PRO A 34 11.25 5.50 23.71
N THR A 35 12.50 5.04 23.69
CA THR A 35 12.93 3.74 24.22
C THR A 35 14.24 3.85 24.99
N PHE A 36 14.51 2.86 25.84
CA PHE A 36 15.80 2.68 26.50
C PHE A 36 16.10 1.19 26.66
N ASN A 37 17.38 0.82 26.70
CA ASN A 37 17.77 -0.56 27.02
C ASN A 37 17.86 -0.76 28.53
N ASP A 38 17.23 -1.81 29.04
CA ASP A 38 17.37 -2.24 30.43
C ASP A 38 18.75 -2.87 30.72
N ARG A 39 19.00 -3.22 31.98
CA ARG A 39 20.31 -3.78 32.41
C ARG A 39 20.58 -5.20 31.88
N LEU A 40 19.58 -5.84 31.29
CA LEU A 40 19.68 -7.13 30.62
C LEU A 40 19.82 -6.96 29.09
N GLY A 41 19.82 -5.72 28.60
CA GLY A 41 19.95 -5.38 27.19
C GLY A 41 18.64 -5.44 26.40
N ASN A 42 17.48 -5.55 27.08
CA ASN A 42 16.19 -5.53 26.40
C ASN A 42 15.74 -4.09 26.18
N GLU A 43 15.27 -3.78 24.98
CA GLU A 43 14.66 -2.49 24.68
C GLU A 43 13.28 -2.37 25.36
N GLN A 44 13.07 -1.29 26.10
CA GLN A 44 11.84 -0.96 26.82
C GLN A 44 11.33 0.41 26.39
N THR A 45 10.01 0.59 26.36
CA THR A 45 9.38 1.88 26.04
C THR A 45 9.42 2.81 27.25
N THR A 46 9.80 4.07 27.06
CA THR A 46 9.76 5.11 28.11
C THR A 46 8.35 5.69 28.26
N LEU A 47 8.11 6.47 29.30
CA LEU A 47 6.87 7.23 29.48
C LEU A 47 6.64 8.23 28.33
N ALA A 48 7.71 8.87 27.83
CA ALA A 48 7.66 9.74 26.65
C ALA A 48 7.27 8.97 25.38
N GLY A 49 7.81 7.76 25.18
CA GLY A 49 7.43 6.89 24.06
C GLY A 49 5.98 6.40 24.14
N PHE A 50 5.45 6.19 25.35
CA PHE A 50 4.03 5.90 25.56
C PHE A 50 3.14 7.10 25.25
N ALA A 51 3.51 8.31 25.69
CA ALA A 51 2.78 9.54 25.37
C ALA A 51 2.73 9.78 23.86
N GLN A 52 3.86 9.64 23.14
CA GLN A 52 3.89 9.74 21.67
C GLN A 52 2.98 8.70 20.97
N LYS A 53 2.89 7.48 21.51
CA LYS A 53 1.98 6.45 20.98
C LYS A 53 0.50 6.80 21.25
N ILE A 54 0.19 7.42 22.39
CA ILE A 54 -1.17 7.86 22.71
C ILE A 54 -1.57 9.08 21.85
N ASP A 55 -0.67 10.04 21.69
CA ASP A 55 -0.87 11.23 20.85
C ASP A 55 -1.02 10.88 19.36
N SER A 56 -0.46 9.75 18.92
CA SER A 56 -0.68 9.24 17.55
C SER A 56 -1.97 8.42 17.38
N ILE A 57 -2.60 7.97 18.48
CA ILE A 57 -3.89 7.27 18.48
C ILE A 57 -5.06 8.25 18.61
N GLU A 58 -4.91 9.35 19.34
CA GLU A 58 -5.94 10.38 19.57
C GLU A 58 -6.58 10.94 18.27
N PRO A 59 -5.83 11.24 17.19
CA PRO A 59 -6.41 11.67 15.91
C PRO A 59 -7.26 10.57 15.26
N THR A 60 -6.86 9.31 15.43
CA THR A 60 -7.53 8.14 14.84
C THR A 60 -8.86 7.87 15.53
N VAL A 61 -8.91 8.00 16.86
CA VAL A 61 -10.15 7.86 17.65
C VAL A 61 -11.08 9.05 17.41
N THR A 62 -10.55 10.27 17.32
CA THR A 62 -11.34 11.48 17.03
C THR A 62 -11.93 11.43 15.61
N GLY A 63 -11.16 10.94 14.63
CA GLY A 63 -11.62 10.71 13.26
C GLY A 63 -12.72 9.63 13.16
N ALA A 64 -12.59 8.53 13.91
CA ALA A 64 -13.61 7.49 13.96
C ALA A 64 -14.92 7.97 14.60
N VAL A 65 -14.84 8.79 15.66
CA VAL A 65 -16.03 9.39 16.30
C VAL A 65 -16.73 10.38 15.36
N ALA A 66 -15.98 11.16 14.58
CA ALA A 66 -16.54 12.07 13.57
C ALA A 66 -17.23 11.28 12.43
N GLN A 67 -16.62 10.21 11.93
CA GLN A 67 -17.23 9.34 10.92
C GLN A 67 -18.52 8.66 11.42
N VAL A 68 -18.55 8.22 12.68
CA VAL A 68 -19.76 7.63 13.26
C VAL A 68 -20.88 8.68 13.39
N ALA A 69 -20.56 9.92 13.80
CA ALA A 69 -21.55 11.00 13.86
C ALA A 69 -22.10 11.37 12.47
N GLU A 70 -21.25 11.34 11.46
CA GLU A 70 -21.64 11.60 10.07
C GLU A 70 -22.49 10.45 9.49
N LEU A 71 -22.14 9.20 9.75
CA LEU A 71 -22.93 8.02 9.37
C LEU A 71 -24.30 7.97 10.07
N VAL A 72 -24.37 8.37 11.34
CA VAL A 72 -25.64 8.52 12.06
C VAL A 72 -26.50 9.60 11.40
N THR A 73 -25.90 10.75 11.06
CA THR A 73 -26.59 11.84 10.36
C THR A 73 -27.06 11.41 8.95
N GLN A 74 -26.24 10.64 8.23
CA GLN A 74 -26.60 10.09 6.92
C GLN A 74 -27.70 9.04 7.01
N ALA A 75 -27.68 8.18 8.04
CA ALA A 75 -28.73 7.19 8.28
C ALA A 75 -30.06 7.85 8.70
N GLU A 76 -30.02 8.90 9.52
CA GLU A 76 -31.18 9.74 9.85
C GLU A 76 -31.74 10.43 8.61
N ASN A 77 -30.88 11.03 7.79
CA ASN A 77 -31.27 11.67 6.52
C ASN A 77 -31.83 10.66 5.52
N ALA A 78 -31.28 9.44 5.44
CA ALA A 78 -31.78 8.36 4.57
C ALA A 78 -33.13 7.81 5.06
N ALA A 79 -33.30 7.64 6.38
CA ALA A 79 -34.57 7.24 6.99
C ALA A 79 -35.66 8.31 6.79
N ASP A 80 -35.32 9.60 6.95
CA ASP A 80 -36.21 10.73 6.69
C ASP A 80 -36.60 10.81 5.20
N SER A 81 -35.63 10.61 4.30
CA SER A 81 -35.86 10.60 2.85
C SER A 81 -36.75 9.44 2.41
N ALA A 82 -36.56 8.24 2.98
CA ALA A 82 -37.41 7.09 2.73
C ALA A 82 -38.84 7.30 3.27
N SER A 83 -39.00 7.98 4.41
CA SER A 83 -40.31 8.27 5.01
C SER A 83 -41.14 9.29 4.20
N GLY A 84 -40.48 10.28 3.57
CA GLY A 84 -41.13 11.29 2.72
C GLY A 84 -41.55 10.77 1.34
N LEU A 85 -40.91 9.71 0.83
CA LEU A 85 -41.18 9.14 -0.50
C LEU A 85 -42.38 8.18 -0.55
N GLY A 86 -42.88 7.72 0.60
CA GLY A 86 -44.01 6.78 0.64
C GLY A 86 -45.33 7.35 0.11
N ASN A 87 -45.50 8.68 0.07
CA ASN A 87 -46.73 9.37 -0.32
C ASN A 87 -46.44 10.71 -1.04
N VAL A 88 -45.97 10.64 -2.28
CA VAL A 88 -45.69 11.84 -3.10
C VAL A 88 -46.93 12.26 -3.90
N TYR A 89 -47.37 13.50 -3.74
CA TYR A 89 -48.48 14.07 -4.47
C TYR A 89 -48.02 15.14 -5.44
N LYS A 90 -48.54 15.08 -6.67
CA LYS A 90 -48.22 16.05 -7.72
C LYS A 90 -48.62 17.48 -7.33
N THR A 91 -49.67 17.64 -6.53
CA THR A 91 -50.17 18.94 -6.06
C THR A 91 -50.67 18.84 -4.63
N MET A 92 -50.70 19.96 -3.91
CA MET A 92 -51.26 20.03 -2.55
C MET A 92 -52.74 19.62 -2.50
N ALA A 93 -53.50 19.88 -3.58
CA ALA A 93 -54.90 19.48 -3.68
C ALA A 93 -55.10 17.96 -3.66
N LEU A 94 -54.20 17.20 -4.31
CA LEU A 94 -54.23 15.74 -4.29
C LEU A 94 -53.85 15.19 -2.91
N ALA A 95 -52.90 15.82 -2.23
CA ALA A 95 -52.55 15.45 -0.86
C ALA A 95 -53.72 15.71 0.11
N GLN A 96 -54.41 16.85 -0.01
CA GLN A 96 -55.59 17.17 0.80
C GLN A 96 -56.75 16.18 0.57
N ALA A 97 -56.93 15.72 -0.67
CA ALA A 97 -57.92 14.69 -0.98
C ALA A 97 -57.57 13.35 -0.30
N ALA A 98 -56.29 12.99 -0.26
CA ALA A 98 -55.81 11.78 0.42
C ALA A 98 -55.89 11.86 1.96
N ILE A 99 -55.69 13.05 2.56
CA ILE A 99 -55.99 13.31 3.98
C ILE A 99 -57.48 13.08 4.26
N THR A 100 -58.35 13.65 3.41
CA THR A 100 -59.82 13.55 3.57
C THR A 100 -60.32 12.13 3.41
N ALA A 101 -59.71 11.35 2.51
CA ALA A 101 -60.00 9.93 2.31
C ALA A 101 -59.44 9.02 3.42
N GLY A 102 -58.66 9.55 4.36
CA GLY A 102 -58.03 8.79 5.44
C GLY A 102 -56.77 8.01 5.02
N THR A 103 -56.31 8.16 3.78
CA THR A 103 -55.09 7.51 3.27
C THR A 103 -53.83 8.06 3.93
N ILE A 104 -53.82 9.35 4.30
CA ILE A 104 -52.77 9.96 5.11
C ILE A 104 -53.30 10.10 6.54
N PRO A 105 -52.85 9.27 7.50
CA PRO A 105 -53.34 9.33 8.87
C PRO A 105 -52.93 10.65 9.55
N ASN A 106 -53.58 10.98 10.66
CA ASN A 106 -53.18 12.12 11.49
C ASN A 106 -51.72 11.94 11.94
N ASN A 107 -50.93 13.02 11.89
CA ASN A 107 -49.48 13.08 12.05
C ASN A 107 -48.66 12.37 10.95
N GLY A 108 -49.29 11.84 9.90
CA GLY A 108 -48.60 11.22 8.77
C GLY A 108 -47.85 12.24 7.91
N LEU A 109 -46.62 11.90 7.51
CA LEU A 109 -45.79 12.68 6.59
C LEU A 109 -46.15 12.40 5.13
N PHE A 110 -46.05 13.42 4.29
CA PHE A 110 -46.21 13.33 2.85
C PHE A 110 -45.41 14.43 2.13
N SER A 111 -45.23 14.26 0.82
CA SER A 111 -44.44 15.18 0.01
C SER A 111 -45.26 15.77 -1.14
N THR A 112 -44.95 17.01 -1.54
CA THR A 112 -45.44 17.59 -2.79
C THR A 112 -44.28 17.97 -3.70
N ILE A 113 -44.49 17.95 -5.02
CA ILE A 113 -43.52 18.51 -5.98
C ILE A 113 -43.29 19.99 -5.64
N SER A 114 -42.01 20.38 -5.53
CA SER A 114 -41.62 21.76 -5.23
C SER A 114 -41.86 22.68 -6.44
N THR A 115 -42.20 23.93 -6.18
CA THR A 115 -42.27 24.99 -7.22
C THR A 115 -40.94 25.70 -7.44
N ASP A 116 -39.94 25.49 -6.57
CA ASP A 116 -38.58 25.99 -6.71
C ASP A 116 -37.78 25.05 -7.62
N PRO A 117 -37.23 25.51 -8.77
CA PRO A 117 -36.48 24.67 -9.70
C PRO A 117 -35.17 24.11 -9.13
N LEU A 118 -34.65 24.65 -8.02
CA LEU A 118 -33.48 24.11 -7.30
C LEU A 118 -33.84 23.01 -6.29
N ARG A 119 -35.14 22.69 -6.13
CA ARG A 119 -35.63 21.73 -5.17
C ARG A 119 -36.60 20.73 -5.83
N THR A 120 -36.51 19.46 -5.47
CA THR A 120 -37.33 18.40 -6.09
C THR A 120 -38.67 18.23 -5.36
N TYR A 121 -38.67 18.17 -4.03
CA TYR A 121 -39.88 18.00 -3.22
C TYR A 121 -39.84 18.83 -1.93
N ALA A 122 -41.02 19.19 -1.43
CA ALA A 122 -41.23 19.83 -0.13
C ALA A 122 -42.00 18.90 0.82
N ILE A 123 -41.60 18.87 2.09
CA ILE A 123 -42.15 17.95 3.10
C ILE A 123 -43.27 18.63 3.91
N TRP A 124 -44.34 17.85 4.14
CA TRP A 124 -45.54 18.26 4.85
C TRP A 124 -46.00 17.16 5.82
N GLN A 125 -46.74 17.57 6.85
CA GLN A 125 -47.37 16.68 7.83
C GLN A 125 -48.88 16.95 7.87
N ASN A 126 -49.68 15.89 7.95
CA ASN A 126 -51.11 16.02 8.26
C ASN A 126 -51.28 16.32 9.75
N VAL A 127 -51.65 17.54 10.12
CA VAL A 127 -51.95 17.91 11.51
C VAL A 127 -53.46 18.14 11.62
N ASN A 128 -54.16 17.17 12.20
CA ASN A 128 -55.61 17.16 12.43
C ASN A 128 -56.46 17.50 11.18
N GLY A 129 -56.06 16.99 10.01
CA GLY A 129 -56.75 17.21 8.74
C GLY A 129 -56.15 18.33 7.89
N THR A 130 -55.13 19.04 8.40
CA THR A 130 -54.51 20.19 7.74
C THR A 130 -53.04 19.91 7.37
N PRO A 131 -52.65 20.02 6.09
CA PRO A 131 -51.26 20.10 5.63
C PRO A 131 -50.47 21.18 6.35
N THR A 132 -49.43 20.81 7.09
CA THR A 132 -48.53 21.74 7.78
C THR A 132 -47.10 21.51 7.31
N ALA A 133 -46.38 22.57 6.96
CA ALA A 133 -45.00 22.49 6.48
C ALA A 133 -44.09 21.99 7.60
N VAL A 134 -43.21 21.03 7.28
CA VAL A 134 -42.17 20.57 8.21
C VAL A 134 -40.99 21.53 8.13
N ILE A 135 -40.62 22.10 9.27
CA ILE A 135 -39.54 23.09 9.36
C ILE A 135 -38.27 22.42 9.88
N ASP A 136 -37.15 22.72 9.25
CA ASP A 136 -35.83 22.34 9.73
C ASP A 136 -35.46 23.22 10.95
N PRO A 137 -35.22 22.62 12.13
CA PRO A 137 -34.91 23.36 13.35
C PRO A 137 -33.60 24.18 13.27
N SER A 138 -32.67 23.78 12.40
CA SER A 138 -31.35 24.40 12.29
C SER A 138 -31.35 25.65 11.41
N THR A 139 -32.23 25.69 10.39
CA THR A 139 -32.29 26.78 9.41
C THR A 139 -33.56 27.61 9.52
N GLY A 140 -34.60 27.12 10.21
CA GLY A 140 -35.92 27.74 10.27
C GLY A 140 -36.69 27.72 8.94
N ALA A 141 -36.15 27.05 7.92
CA ALA A 141 -36.75 26.94 6.59
C ALA A 141 -37.56 25.65 6.43
N GLN A 142 -38.46 25.61 5.44
CA GLN A 142 -39.18 24.37 5.12
C GLN A 142 -38.21 23.31 4.62
N LYS A 143 -38.35 22.09 5.15
CA LYS A 143 -37.53 20.94 4.74
C LYS A 143 -37.84 20.58 3.28
N THR A 144 -36.81 20.65 2.43
CA THR A 144 -36.87 20.42 0.98
C THR A 144 -35.64 19.65 0.50
N TYR A 145 -35.77 18.95 -0.63
CA TYR A 145 -34.66 18.19 -1.24
C TYR A 145 -34.09 18.90 -2.46
N PRO A 146 -32.76 18.90 -2.69
CA PRO A 146 -32.14 19.56 -3.84
C PRO A 146 -32.54 18.91 -5.18
N SER A 147 -32.52 19.69 -6.27
CA SER A 147 -32.69 19.20 -7.65
C SER A 147 -31.35 18.99 -8.34
N GLY A 148 -31.34 18.31 -9.49
CA GLY A 148 -30.13 18.16 -10.31
C GLY A 148 -29.44 19.49 -10.65
N ALA A 149 -30.22 20.56 -10.89
CA ALA A 149 -29.69 21.89 -11.14
C ALA A 149 -28.96 22.51 -9.92
N ALA A 150 -29.35 22.14 -8.70
CA ALA A 150 -28.65 22.56 -7.49
C ALA A 150 -27.30 21.84 -7.32
N VAL A 151 -27.22 20.57 -7.77
CA VAL A 151 -25.98 19.79 -7.80
C VAL A 151 -25.01 20.37 -8.84
N ASP A 152 -25.52 20.74 -10.02
CA ASP A 152 -24.73 21.38 -11.07
C ASP A 152 -24.17 22.74 -10.64
N ALA A 153 -24.95 23.55 -9.93
CA ALA A 153 -24.49 24.83 -9.38
C ALA A 153 -23.38 24.68 -8.32
N VAL A 154 -23.42 23.60 -7.52
CA VAL A 154 -22.36 23.26 -6.56
C VAL A 154 -21.11 22.76 -7.28
N ALA A 155 -21.25 21.93 -8.31
CA ALA A 155 -20.12 21.49 -9.13
C ALA A 155 -19.41 22.67 -9.82
N GLU A 156 -20.17 23.66 -10.29
CA GLU A 156 -19.63 24.89 -10.89
C GLU A 156 -18.91 25.79 -9.86
N SER A 157 -19.35 25.79 -8.59
CA SER A 157 -18.69 26.50 -7.49
C SER A 157 -17.39 25.82 -7.05
N VAL A 158 -17.35 24.48 -7.05
CA VAL A 158 -16.16 23.69 -6.73
C VAL A 158 -15.08 23.89 -7.79
N GLY A 159 -15.45 23.91 -9.08
CA GLY A 159 -14.52 24.18 -10.18
C GLY A 159 -13.86 25.57 -10.13
N LYS A 160 -14.56 26.60 -9.64
CA LYS A 160 -14.01 27.95 -9.43
C LYS A 160 -13.07 28.03 -8.21
N ASN A 161 -13.35 27.27 -7.15
CA ASN A 161 -12.50 27.21 -5.96
C ASN A 161 -11.12 26.57 -6.24
N THR A 162 -11.05 25.59 -7.14
CA THR A 162 -9.77 24.94 -7.51
C THR A 162 -8.83 25.85 -8.29
N GLN A 163 -9.36 26.77 -9.11
CA GLN A 163 -8.56 27.71 -9.88
C GLN A 163 -8.00 28.86 -9.00
N ASN A 164 -8.80 29.35 -8.03
CA ASN A 164 -8.43 30.49 -7.21
C ASN A 164 -7.41 30.17 -6.09
N ILE A 165 -7.24 28.89 -5.71
CA ILE A 165 -6.15 28.42 -4.82
C ILE A 165 -4.76 28.58 -5.48
N ILE A 166 -4.70 28.64 -6.81
CA ILE A 166 -3.46 28.75 -7.58
C ILE A 166 -2.98 30.21 -7.68
N ASP A 167 -3.90 31.19 -7.66
CA ASP A 167 -3.61 32.58 -8.04
C ASP A 167 -3.30 33.55 -6.87
N GLY A 168 -3.43 33.11 -5.61
CA GLY A 168 -3.11 33.92 -4.41
C GLY A 168 -4.33 34.66 -3.83
N PRO A 169 -4.15 35.49 -2.78
CA PRO A 169 -5.25 36.20 -2.16
C PRO A 169 -5.93 37.13 -3.16
N THR A 170 -7.25 37.02 -3.28
CA THR A 170 -8.05 37.86 -4.18
C THR A 170 -8.44 39.14 -3.45
N MET A 171 -8.03 40.29 -3.98
CA MET A 171 -8.33 41.59 -3.35
C MET A 171 -9.83 41.89 -3.40
N ALA A 172 -10.40 42.13 -2.23
CA ALA A 172 -11.79 42.55 -2.04
C ALA A 172 -11.90 44.08 -1.97
N PHE A 173 -10.89 44.75 -1.40
CA PHE A 173 -10.78 46.20 -1.33
C PHE A 173 -9.35 46.62 -1.01
N ASN A 174 -8.90 47.77 -1.52
CA ASN A 174 -7.55 48.26 -1.26
C ASN A 174 -7.45 49.78 -1.35
N VAL A 175 -6.83 50.38 -0.33
CA VAL A 175 -6.27 51.73 -0.38
C VAL A 175 -4.84 51.66 0.13
N PHE A 176 -3.86 51.81 -0.77
CA PHE A 176 -2.45 51.81 -0.40
C PHE A 176 -2.02 53.15 0.23
N PRO A 177 -1.12 53.13 1.24
CA PRO A 177 -0.66 54.35 1.89
C PRO A 177 0.37 55.11 1.04
N THR A 178 0.18 56.43 0.92
CA THR A 178 1.14 57.39 0.35
C THR A 178 1.86 58.24 1.40
N SER A 179 1.33 58.28 2.62
CA SER A 179 1.89 58.92 3.81
C SER A 179 1.30 58.25 5.07
N SER A 180 1.49 58.83 6.26
CA SER A 180 0.96 58.30 7.53
C SER A 180 0.31 59.40 8.35
N PHE A 181 -0.75 59.04 9.09
CA PHE A 181 -1.29 59.87 10.15
C PHE A 181 -0.32 59.89 11.35
N SER A 182 0.08 61.09 11.78
CA SER A 182 0.84 61.29 13.02
C SER A 182 -0.12 61.30 14.22
N VAL A 183 0.17 60.54 15.28
CA VAL A 183 -0.80 60.28 16.35
C VAL A 183 -0.31 60.62 17.76
N SER A 184 -0.99 61.57 18.41
CA SER A 184 -0.91 61.78 19.86
C SER A 184 -2.15 61.29 20.62
N THR A 185 -3.30 61.09 19.94
CA THR A 185 -4.61 60.83 20.59
C THR A 185 -5.50 59.81 19.87
N VAL A 186 -5.04 59.08 18.86
CA VAL A 186 -5.85 58.13 18.07
C VAL A 186 -5.56 56.69 18.47
N ALA A 187 -6.60 55.88 18.73
CA ALA A 187 -6.53 54.49 19.18
C ALA A 187 -7.20 53.47 18.25
N GLY A 188 -7.85 53.92 17.19
CA GLY A 188 -8.48 53.03 16.23
C GLY A 188 -8.92 53.74 14.96
N TYR A 189 -9.29 52.96 13.95
CA TYR A 189 -9.73 53.45 12.66
C TYR A 189 -10.90 52.62 12.14
N ALA A 190 -11.68 53.21 11.23
CA ALA A 190 -12.71 52.50 10.49
C ALA A 190 -12.83 53.00 9.06
N ILE A 191 -13.18 52.10 8.15
CA ILE A 191 -13.45 52.41 6.75
C ILE A 191 -14.53 51.49 6.20
N GLY A 192 -15.42 52.05 5.39
CA GLY A 192 -16.49 51.35 4.70
C GLY A 192 -16.21 51.27 3.20
N PHE A 193 -16.52 50.12 2.60
CA PHE A 193 -16.34 49.88 1.17
C PHE A 193 -17.38 48.90 0.63
N VAL A 194 -17.56 48.88 -0.68
CA VAL A 194 -18.28 47.79 -1.37
C VAL A 194 -17.24 46.76 -1.77
N SER A 195 -17.41 45.53 -1.30
CA SER A 195 -16.47 44.45 -1.59
C SER A 195 -16.56 44.05 -3.05
N SER A 196 -15.42 43.92 -3.73
CA SER A 196 -15.34 43.33 -5.08
C SER A 196 -15.47 41.80 -5.05
N GLN A 197 -15.44 41.20 -3.86
CA GLN A 197 -15.56 39.75 -3.64
C GLN A 197 -16.74 39.43 -2.72
N PRO A 198 -17.42 38.29 -2.90
CA PRO A 198 -18.54 37.88 -2.04
C PRO A 198 -18.12 37.35 -0.67
N VAL A 199 -16.82 37.08 -0.48
CA VAL A 199 -16.24 36.56 0.76
C VAL A 199 -14.97 37.33 1.06
N ILE A 200 -14.69 37.57 2.35
CA ILE A 200 -13.43 38.11 2.84
C ILE A 200 -12.95 37.29 4.02
N ASN A 201 -11.64 37.23 4.24
CA ASN A 201 -11.09 36.58 5.44
C ASN A 201 -9.72 37.09 5.87
N HIS A 202 -9.22 38.15 5.23
CA HIS A 202 -7.92 38.73 5.52
C HIS A 202 -7.99 40.26 5.44
N ILE A 203 -7.42 40.93 6.44
CA ILE A 203 -7.42 42.39 6.58
C ILE A 203 -6.01 42.85 6.95
N SER A 204 -5.50 43.90 6.31
CA SER A 204 -4.19 44.46 6.63
C SER A 204 -4.23 45.97 6.82
N ILE A 205 -3.50 46.45 7.82
CA ILE A 205 -3.29 47.88 8.09
C ILE A 205 -1.78 48.18 8.15
N VAL A 206 -1.36 49.29 7.57
CA VAL A 206 0.02 49.77 7.68
C VAL A 206 0.03 50.93 8.68
N GLY A 207 0.93 50.94 9.66
CA GLY A 207 0.92 51.97 10.69
C GLY A 207 2.17 52.03 11.56
N ASN A 208 2.09 52.79 12.65
CA ASN A 208 3.20 53.01 13.60
C ASN A 208 2.74 52.71 15.04
N ASN A 209 3.69 52.52 15.96
CA ASN A 209 3.50 52.14 17.37
C ASN A 209 3.01 50.70 17.62
N HIS A 210 3.03 49.85 16.59
CA HIS A 210 2.60 48.45 16.67
C HIS A 210 3.32 47.64 17.75
N LEU A 211 4.61 47.90 18.01
CA LEU A 211 5.40 47.19 19.03
C LEU A 211 4.92 47.40 20.47
N LEU A 212 4.20 48.48 20.74
CA LEU A 212 3.66 48.81 22.06
C LEU A 212 2.26 48.21 22.31
N ILE A 213 1.61 47.72 21.25
CA ILE A 213 0.25 47.18 21.29
C ILE A 213 0.30 45.72 21.75
N ASP A 214 -0.53 45.39 22.74
CA ASP A 214 -0.65 44.03 23.27
C ASP A 214 -1.62 43.21 22.39
N HIS A 215 -2.76 43.79 22.06
CA HIS A 215 -3.74 43.19 21.17
C HIS A 215 -4.57 44.22 20.38
N TYR A 216 -5.14 43.77 19.28
CA TYR A 216 -6.13 44.51 18.49
C TYR A 216 -7.51 43.88 18.63
N ASN A 217 -8.56 44.69 18.57
CA ASN A 217 -9.89 44.19 18.26
C ASN A 217 -10.29 44.61 16.85
N VAL A 218 -10.82 43.65 16.09
CA VAL A 218 -11.32 43.83 14.74
C VAL A 218 -12.81 43.51 14.73
N ASP A 219 -13.63 44.49 14.37
CA ASP A 219 -15.06 44.32 14.15
C ASP A 219 -15.41 44.59 12.68
N ILE A 220 -16.33 43.80 12.14
CA ILE A 220 -16.81 43.94 10.76
C ILE A 220 -18.33 44.05 10.76
N TYR A 221 -18.84 45.07 10.06
CA TYR A 221 -20.27 45.34 9.97
C TYR A 221 -20.75 45.39 8.51
N SER A 222 -22.04 45.11 8.29
CA SER A 222 -22.76 45.42 7.05
C SER A 222 -23.66 46.64 7.24
N ARG A 223 -23.72 47.51 6.22
CA ARG A 223 -24.59 48.70 6.19
C ARG A 223 -25.23 48.88 4.80
N THR A 224 -26.54 49.12 4.78
CA THR A 224 -27.34 49.29 3.55
C THR A 224 -27.44 50.74 3.05
N ASP A 225 -27.24 51.74 3.91
CA ASP A 225 -27.36 53.16 3.59
C ASP A 225 -25.98 53.87 3.45
N MET A 226 -25.86 54.72 2.43
CA MET A 226 -24.63 55.41 2.03
C MET A 226 -24.55 56.88 2.40
N VAL A 227 -25.68 57.52 2.75
CA VAL A 227 -25.78 58.98 2.66
C VAL A 227 -25.79 59.67 4.02
N THR A 228 -25.90 58.91 5.10
CA THR A 228 -26.03 59.43 6.46
C THR A 228 -24.68 59.39 7.20
N GLU A 229 -24.33 60.49 7.87
CA GLU A 229 -23.07 60.68 8.60
C GLU A 229 -23.07 59.91 9.94
N ILE A 230 -23.22 58.59 9.86
CA ILE A 230 -23.41 57.70 11.01
C ILE A 230 -22.06 57.08 11.39
N ASN A 231 -21.74 57.17 12.69
CA ASN A 231 -20.54 56.57 13.27
C ASN A 231 -20.49 55.05 13.05
N PRO A 232 -19.28 54.46 12.93
CA PRO A 232 -19.12 53.01 12.86
C PRO A 232 -19.63 52.29 14.13
N GLY A 233 -20.37 51.18 13.96
CA GLY A 233 -20.93 50.37 15.06
C GLY A 233 -22.24 50.94 15.63
N SER A 234 -22.96 51.73 14.85
CA SER A 234 -24.28 52.27 15.21
C SER A 234 -25.36 51.18 15.20
N GLY A 235 -26.54 51.45 15.81
CA GLY A 235 -27.65 50.47 15.84
C GLY A 235 -28.23 50.09 14.48
N THR A 236 -27.86 50.78 13.39
CA THR A 236 -28.21 50.44 12.01
C THR A 236 -27.18 49.54 11.33
N ASP A 237 -26.04 49.30 11.98
CA ASP A 237 -24.99 48.40 11.50
C ASP A 237 -25.27 46.97 11.96
N ILE A 238 -25.17 46.02 11.04
CA ILE A 238 -25.29 44.60 11.36
C ILE A 238 -23.89 44.07 11.61
N LEU A 239 -23.57 43.68 12.84
CA LEU A 239 -22.30 43.04 13.17
C LEU A 239 -22.21 41.69 12.47
N LEU A 240 -21.19 41.54 11.61
CA LEU A 240 -20.89 40.31 10.90
C LEU A 240 -19.82 39.49 11.62
N TYR A 241 -18.83 40.16 12.22
CA TYR A 241 -17.71 39.51 12.90
C TYR A 241 -17.11 40.42 13.98
N SER A 242 -16.64 39.84 15.08
CA SER A 242 -15.83 40.51 16.10
C SER A 242 -14.77 39.54 16.61
N GLY A 243 -13.52 39.99 16.72
CA GLY A 243 -12.39 39.18 17.16
C GLY A 243 -11.30 39.99 17.83
N SER A 244 -10.50 39.32 18.67
CA SER A 244 -9.34 39.90 19.34
C SER A 244 -8.05 39.17 18.93
N PHE A 245 -7.00 39.95 18.64
CA PHE A 245 -5.76 39.51 18.04
C PHE A 245 -4.58 39.90 18.92
N THR A 246 -4.04 38.94 19.66
CA THR A 246 -2.91 39.16 20.59
C THR A 246 -1.57 39.02 19.87
N LYS A 247 -0.53 39.63 20.45
CA LYS A 247 0.85 39.60 19.96
C LYS A 247 1.41 38.20 19.71
N ASN A 248 0.97 37.21 20.47
CA ASN A 248 1.59 35.87 20.49
C ASN A 248 0.81 34.81 19.70
N SER A 249 -0.35 35.14 19.10
CA SER A 249 -1.27 34.10 18.62
C SER A 249 -1.73 34.22 17.16
N ALA A 250 -1.50 35.36 16.48
CA ALA A 250 -2.02 35.52 15.11
C ALA A 250 -1.36 36.62 14.25
N VAL A 251 -0.50 37.49 14.82
CA VAL A 251 -0.01 38.70 14.14
C VAL A 251 1.52 38.65 14.04
N VAL A 252 2.06 38.83 12.83
CA VAL A 252 3.52 38.81 12.60
C VAL A 252 4.12 40.16 13.01
N PHE A 253 4.85 40.18 14.14
CA PHE A 253 5.60 41.35 14.59
C PHE A 253 7.09 41.24 14.28
N ASN A 254 7.72 42.37 13.95
CA ASN A 254 9.16 42.43 13.69
C ASN A 254 9.97 42.27 14.99
N PRO A 255 10.97 41.36 15.05
CA PRO A 255 11.82 41.18 16.23
C PRO A 255 12.89 42.28 16.42
N HIS A 256 13.12 43.16 15.43
CA HIS A 256 14.13 44.23 15.48
C HIS A 256 13.50 45.64 15.41
N THR A 257 14.17 46.64 15.99
CA THR A 257 13.70 48.04 16.03
C THR A 257 13.53 48.62 14.62
N VAL A 258 12.31 48.96 14.23
CA VAL A 258 11.99 49.74 13.03
C VAL A 258 11.46 51.09 13.46
N ILE A 259 12.04 52.16 12.93
CA ILE A 259 11.60 53.54 13.22
C ILE A 259 10.38 53.92 12.34
N GLY A 260 10.21 53.28 11.18
CA GLY A 260 9.12 53.49 10.21
C GLY A 260 7.87 52.62 10.42
N SER A 261 7.00 52.62 9.41
CA SER A 261 5.71 51.92 9.46
C SER A 261 5.79 50.42 9.20
N GLN A 262 4.93 49.66 9.87
CA GLN A 262 4.82 48.21 9.76
C GLN A 262 3.42 47.83 9.27
N ARG A 263 3.36 46.84 8.37
CA ARG A 263 2.12 46.15 8.01
C ARG A 263 1.72 45.15 9.10
N VAL A 264 0.46 45.18 9.49
CA VAL A 264 -0.16 44.25 10.44
C VAL A 264 -1.33 43.57 9.74
N ASP A 265 -1.31 42.24 9.75
CA ASP A 265 -2.30 41.38 9.08
C ASP A 265 -3.20 40.69 10.12
N PHE A 266 -4.49 40.59 9.81
CA PHE A 266 -5.54 39.97 10.61
C PHE A 266 -6.25 38.90 9.79
N SER A 267 -6.11 37.64 10.21
CA SER A 267 -6.81 36.50 9.62
C SER A 267 -8.09 36.22 10.39
N ILE A 268 -9.23 36.24 9.70
CA ILE A 268 -10.56 35.98 10.27
C ILE A 268 -11.17 34.73 9.60
N PRO A 269 -12.23 34.11 10.17
CA PRO A 269 -12.99 33.09 9.45
C PRO A 269 -13.56 33.63 8.13
N ALA A 270 -13.77 32.74 7.15
CA ALA A 270 -14.36 33.12 5.87
C ALA A 270 -15.74 33.76 6.07
N LEU A 271 -15.81 35.06 5.82
CA LEU A 271 -16.97 35.88 6.09
C LEU A 271 -17.67 36.25 4.78
N SER A 272 -18.92 35.83 4.65
CA SER A 272 -19.76 36.25 3.52
C SER A 272 -20.12 37.73 3.66
N VAL A 273 -19.80 38.51 2.64
CA VAL A 273 -20.11 39.94 2.58
C VAL A 273 -20.93 40.23 1.34
N SER A 274 -21.93 41.11 1.47
CA SER A 274 -22.75 41.48 0.33
C SER A 274 -21.99 42.46 -0.57
N MET A 275 -21.97 42.15 -1.87
CA MET A 275 -21.40 43.02 -2.91
C MET A 275 -22.32 44.20 -3.28
N SER A 276 -23.52 44.28 -2.69
CA SER A 276 -24.49 45.36 -2.91
C SER A 276 -24.67 46.28 -1.70
N THR A 277 -24.01 45.97 -0.57
CA THR A 277 -24.04 46.78 0.67
C THR A 277 -22.62 47.11 1.12
N PHE A 278 -22.48 48.05 2.06
CA PHE A 278 -21.17 48.43 2.59
C PHE A 278 -20.70 47.45 3.64
N THR A 279 -19.46 47.01 3.51
CA THR A 279 -18.70 46.35 4.56
C THR A 279 -17.87 47.40 5.29
N ILE A 280 -18.00 47.47 6.61
CA ILE A 280 -17.25 48.41 7.46
C ILE A 280 -16.27 47.61 8.31
N VAL A 281 -14.99 47.90 8.16
CA VAL A 281 -13.93 47.32 8.99
C VAL A 281 -13.55 48.32 10.07
N VAL A 282 -13.49 47.87 11.32
CA VAL A 282 -13.13 48.67 12.49
C VAL A 282 -11.95 47.98 13.21
N ILE A 283 -10.86 48.71 13.42
CA ILE A 283 -9.66 48.21 14.10
C ILE A 283 -9.35 49.12 15.29
N ARG A 284 -9.17 48.53 16.48
CA ARG A 284 -8.83 49.25 17.72
C ARG A 284 -7.64 48.59 18.41
N ALA A 285 -6.74 49.39 18.97
CA ALA A 285 -5.53 48.91 19.63
C ALA A 285 -5.61 49.08 21.16
N TYR A 286 -5.06 48.11 21.89
CA TYR A 286 -5.05 48.09 23.34
C TYR A 286 -3.69 47.73 23.91
N ASP A 287 -3.41 48.22 25.13
CA ASP A 287 -2.29 47.75 25.94
C ASP A 287 -2.66 46.49 26.75
N ALA A 288 -1.67 45.91 27.45
CA ALA A 288 -1.86 44.71 28.26
C ALA A 288 -2.83 44.89 29.44
N SER A 289 -3.24 46.12 29.75
CA SER A 289 -4.26 46.45 30.76
C SER A 289 -5.65 46.67 30.16
N ASN A 290 -5.85 46.36 28.86
CA ASN A 290 -7.05 46.63 28.08
C ASN A 290 -7.40 48.12 27.93
N ALA A 291 -6.44 49.04 28.11
CA ALA A 291 -6.67 50.45 27.83
C ALA A 291 -6.38 50.78 26.36
N LEU A 292 -7.16 51.71 25.77
CA LEU A 292 -6.99 52.16 24.39
C LEU A 292 -5.59 52.76 24.18
N LEU A 293 -4.81 52.16 23.29
CA LEU A 293 -3.43 52.55 23.00
C LEU A 293 -3.33 53.27 21.65
N ARG A 294 -2.33 54.14 21.53
CA ARG A 294 -2.11 54.95 20.34
C ARG A 294 -1.76 54.09 19.13
N LEU A 295 -2.52 54.23 18.05
CA LEU A 295 -2.34 53.53 16.78
C LEU A 295 -2.12 54.53 15.65
N GLY A 296 -0.93 54.51 15.05
CA GLY A 296 -0.68 55.22 13.79
C GLY A 296 -1.23 54.40 12.62
N CYS A 297 -1.68 55.05 11.56
CA CYS A 297 -2.11 54.37 10.34
C CYS A 297 -1.65 55.13 9.09
N GLY A 298 -1.40 54.39 8.01
CA GLY A 298 -1.14 54.90 6.68
C GLY A 298 -2.35 55.64 6.11
N ASN A 299 -2.07 56.58 5.20
CA ASN A 299 -3.09 57.37 4.55
C ASN A 299 -2.79 57.64 3.07
N ALA A 300 -3.86 57.89 2.32
CA ALA A 300 -3.82 58.24 0.90
C ALA A 300 -4.38 59.65 0.66
N ALA A 301 -4.26 60.12 -0.59
CA ALA A 301 -4.87 61.37 -1.02
C ALA A 301 -6.40 61.32 -0.82
N TYR A 302 -6.97 62.41 -0.30
CA TYR A 302 -8.40 62.52 -0.06
C TYR A 302 -9.19 62.45 -1.37
N GLN A 303 -10.30 61.70 -1.36
CA GLN A 303 -11.20 61.62 -2.51
C GLN A 303 -12.53 62.33 -2.19
N SER A 304 -12.74 63.51 -2.77
CA SER A 304 -13.94 64.32 -2.55
C SER A 304 -15.23 63.70 -3.07
N SER A 305 -15.14 62.71 -3.96
CA SER A 305 -16.27 61.93 -4.48
C SER A 305 -16.74 60.81 -3.55
N LEU A 306 -15.96 60.48 -2.51
CA LEU A 306 -16.29 59.41 -1.56
C LEU A 306 -17.02 59.94 -0.33
N SER A 307 -17.92 59.12 0.23
CA SER A 307 -18.59 59.42 1.50
C SER A 307 -17.60 59.43 2.67
N SER A 308 -18.00 60.00 3.81
CA SER A 308 -17.12 60.05 5.00
C SER A 308 -16.71 58.66 5.50
N ILE A 309 -17.58 57.64 5.38
CA ILE A 309 -17.23 56.27 5.79
C ILE A 309 -16.23 55.61 4.83
N GLN A 310 -16.25 56.00 3.54
CA GLN A 310 -15.31 55.53 2.53
C GLN A 310 -13.95 56.27 2.57
N ASN A 311 -13.93 57.53 3.01
CA ASN A 311 -12.69 58.23 3.34
C ASN A 311 -12.11 57.78 4.69
N GLY A 312 -12.98 57.40 5.64
CA GLY A 312 -12.62 56.76 6.90
C GLY A 312 -12.90 57.62 8.14
N TYR A 313 -12.87 56.96 9.29
CA TYR A 313 -13.03 57.53 10.62
C TYR A 313 -11.84 57.14 11.50
N TYR A 314 -11.56 57.95 12.52
CA TYR A 314 -10.64 57.62 13.59
C TYR A 314 -11.34 57.62 14.95
N PHE A 315 -10.88 56.75 15.84
CA PHE A 315 -11.38 56.58 17.19
C PHE A 315 -10.33 57.08 18.17
N SER A 316 -10.66 58.06 19.01
CA SER A 316 -9.68 58.63 19.95
C SER A 316 -9.39 57.70 21.12
N THR A 317 -8.26 57.92 21.81
CA THR A 317 -7.94 57.27 23.10
C THR A 317 -8.96 57.60 24.20
N SER A 318 -9.83 58.59 23.99
CA SER A 318 -10.95 58.94 24.87
C SER A 318 -12.28 58.29 24.46
N GLY A 319 -12.28 57.43 23.43
CA GLY A 319 -13.44 56.65 23.02
C GLY A 319 -14.43 57.38 22.11
N VAL A 320 -13.98 58.37 21.33
CA VAL A 320 -14.86 59.19 20.46
C VAL A 320 -14.52 58.97 18.99
N TRP A 321 -15.55 58.79 18.16
CA TRP A 321 -15.44 58.73 16.70
C TRP A 321 -15.39 60.12 16.07
N SER A 322 -14.47 60.30 15.12
CA SER A 322 -14.32 61.50 14.31
C SER A 322 -14.03 61.15 12.85
N LYS A 323 -14.49 62.00 11.93
CA LYS A 323 -14.29 61.82 10.47
C LYS A 323 -12.88 62.21 10.04
N ILE A 324 -12.37 61.55 9.01
CA ILE A 324 -11.17 61.99 8.30
C ILE A 324 -11.59 62.95 7.18
N THR A 325 -11.06 64.18 7.18
CA THR A 325 -11.51 65.26 6.27
C THR A 325 -10.46 65.70 5.25
N ALA A 326 -9.22 65.24 5.38
CA ALA A 326 -8.08 65.71 4.57
C ALA A 326 -7.31 64.59 3.86
N ASN A 327 -7.61 63.32 4.17
CA ASN A 327 -6.97 62.13 3.61
C ASN A 327 -7.97 60.97 3.57
N GLN A 328 -7.60 59.88 2.91
CA GLN A 328 -8.32 58.61 2.98
C GLN A 328 -7.52 57.61 3.84
N LEU A 329 -8.22 56.79 4.64
CA LEU A 329 -7.59 55.70 5.40
C LEU A 329 -7.04 54.62 4.46
N ALA A 330 -5.79 54.22 4.69
CA ALA A 330 -5.18 53.11 3.95
C ALA A 330 -5.45 51.76 4.64
N ILE A 331 -6.11 50.85 3.94
CA ILE A 331 -6.36 49.47 4.40
C ILE A 331 -6.39 48.53 3.19
N GLU A 332 -6.02 47.28 3.42
CA GLU A 332 -6.19 46.19 2.46
C GLU A 332 -7.16 45.15 3.01
N VAL A 333 -8.09 44.68 2.18
CA VAL A 333 -9.00 43.57 2.51
C VAL A 333 -9.01 42.59 1.36
N SER A 334 -8.85 41.32 1.68
CA SER A 334 -8.76 40.23 0.70
C SER A 334 -9.46 38.97 1.17
N PHE A 335 -9.62 38.06 0.21
CA PHE A 335 -9.97 36.68 0.44
C PHE A 335 -8.80 35.77 0.10
N ASP A 336 -8.34 35.03 1.10
CA ASP A 336 -7.28 34.03 1.06
C ASP A 336 -7.92 32.64 1.20
N TYR A 337 -7.63 31.72 0.30
CA TYR A 337 -8.32 30.41 0.23
C TYR A 337 -7.82 29.39 1.27
N GLN A 338 -7.52 29.82 2.50
CA GLN A 338 -6.74 29.08 3.49
C GLN A 338 -5.38 28.69 2.93
N THR A 339 -4.48 29.66 2.81
CA THR A 339 -3.11 29.33 3.20
C THR A 339 -3.12 29.31 4.75
N PRO A 340 -2.81 28.18 5.44
CA PRO A 340 -1.88 28.35 6.56
C PRO A 340 -0.76 29.20 5.98
N ASN A 341 -0.11 30.07 6.75
CA ASN A 341 1.28 30.34 6.40
C ASN A 341 1.94 28.95 6.34
N ILE A 342 1.93 28.31 5.17
CA ILE A 342 2.89 27.34 4.76
C ILE A 342 4.06 28.29 4.73
N ALA A 343 4.68 28.45 5.91
CA ALA A 343 6.06 28.72 6.01
C ALA A 343 6.60 27.86 4.89
N ILE A 344 7.07 28.50 3.83
CA ILE A 344 7.88 27.84 2.82
C ILE A 344 9.15 27.53 3.63
N ASP A 345 9.00 26.57 4.53
CA ASP A 345 9.86 26.25 5.64
C ASP A 345 10.84 25.31 5.03
N SER A 346 11.96 25.91 4.64
CA SER A 346 13.33 25.40 4.69
C SER A 346 13.63 23.99 4.13
N LYS A 347 12.69 23.27 3.52
CA LYS A 347 12.89 21.89 3.07
C LYS A 347 12.76 21.68 1.57
N VAL A 348 12.51 22.73 0.79
CA VAL A 348 12.48 22.61 -0.66
C VAL A 348 13.55 23.51 -1.26
N ASN A 349 14.57 22.89 -1.84
CA ASN A 349 15.51 23.57 -2.71
C ASN A 349 14.77 23.95 -4.01
N ILE A 350 14.32 25.21 -4.11
CA ILE A 350 13.58 25.70 -5.27
C ILE A 350 14.57 26.27 -6.28
N ASN A 351 15.03 25.43 -7.21
CA ASN A 351 15.75 25.90 -8.39
C ASN A 351 14.75 26.46 -9.41
N GLY A 352 14.68 27.78 -9.56
CA GLY A 352 13.94 28.41 -10.67
C GLY A 352 13.15 29.68 -10.33
N ILE A 353 13.79 30.70 -9.76
CA ILE A 353 13.22 32.05 -9.79
C ILE A 353 13.13 32.49 -11.26
N THR A 354 11.96 32.92 -11.72
CA THR A 354 11.86 33.73 -12.95
C THR A 354 12.43 35.09 -12.61
N LYS A 355 13.74 35.24 -12.83
CA LYS A 355 14.52 36.41 -12.42
C LYS A 355 14.07 37.62 -13.24
N GLN A 356 13.56 38.65 -12.57
CA GLN A 356 13.36 39.97 -13.19
C GLN A 356 14.68 40.77 -13.18
N VAL A 357 15.52 40.52 -12.17
CA VAL A 357 16.86 41.06 -12.02
C VAL A 357 17.79 39.95 -11.56
N ASP A 358 19.01 39.94 -12.09
CA ASP A 358 20.03 38.94 -11.79
C ASP A 358 21.45 39.54 -11.75
N TYR A 359 22.11 39.40 -10.60
CA TYR A 359 23.49 39.82 -10.36
C TYR A 359 24.28 38.64 -9.75
N GLU A 360 24.76 37.72 -10.59
CA GLU A 360 25.44 36.50 -10.15
C GLU A 360 26.90 36.73 -9.73
N SER A 361 27.34 36.11 -8.63
CA SER A 361 28.74 36.23 -8.18
C SER A 361 29.72 35.54 -9.13
N ALA A 362 30.92 36.09 -9.29
CA ALA A 362 32.05 35.31 -9.77
C ALA A 362 32.48 34.37 -8.64
N SER A 363 32.64 33.07 -8.92
CA SER A 363 32.73 31.96 -7.96
C SER A 363 33.81 32.04 -6.86
N SER A 364 34.63 33.09 -6.83
CA SER A 364 35.66 33.35 -5.82
C SER A 364 35.56 34.72 -5.11
N ASP A 365 34.62 35.58 -5.51
CA ASP A 365 34.50 36.96 -5.00
C ASP A 365 33.34 37.09 -4.02
N PHE A 366 33.64 37.22 -2.74
CA PHE A 366 32.64 37.41 -1.69
C PHE A 366 33.17 38.34 -0.60
N TYR A 367 32.26 39.00 0.09
CA TYR A 367 32.52 39.73 1.31
C TYR A 367 32.41 38.76 2.50
N GLY A 368 33.51 38.13 2.87
CA GLY A 368 33.60 37.28 4.05
C GLY A 368 35.05 37.10 4.48
N ASN A 369 35.31 37.17 5.78
CA ASN A 369 36.64 36.93 6.35
C ASN A 369 36.76 35.49 6.88
N THR A 370 37.92 34.90 6.64
CA THR A 370 38.45 33.72 7.32
C THR A 370 39.04 34.17 8.66
N SER A 371 38.34 33.93 9.77
CA SER A 371 38.84 33.96 11.16
C SER A 371 40.06 34.88 11.44
N GLY A 372 39.82 36.13 11.88
CA GLY A 372 40.82 36.93 12.61
C GLY A 372 41.11 38.38 12.19
N GLY A 373 40.17 39.12 11.57
CA GLY A 373 40.40 40.53 11.21
C GLY A 373 39.12 41.37 11.13
N THR A 374 39.28 42.69 11.25
CA THR A 374 38.32 43.80 11.54
C THR A 374 37.06 43.96 10.66
N SER A 375 36.63 42.95 9.92
CA SER A 375 35.47 42.96 9.02
C SER A 375 34.60 41.73 9.24
N ASP A 376 34.10 41.61 10.47
CA ASP A 376 33.12 40.61 10.87
C ASP A 376 31.72 41.11 10.49
N PHE A 377 31.12 40.54 9.46
CA PHE A 377 29.78 40.90 9.00
C PHE A 377 28.74 39.94 9.60
N TYR A 378 27.58 40.48 9.98
CA TYR A 378 26.46 39.69 10.50
C TYR A 378 25.14 39.94 9.76
N GLY A 379 25.09 40.94 8.88
CA GLY A 379 23.88 41.24 8.13
C GLY A 379 24.15 42.01 6.84
N TRP A 380 23.17 41.94 5.93
CA TRP A 380 23.25 42.49 4.58
C TRP A 380 21.91 43.06 4.14
N ALA A 381 21.93 44.05 3.26
CA ALA A 381 20.71 44.67 2.74
C ALA A 381 20.88 45.14 1.29
N ILE A 382 19.85 45.01 0.45
CA ILE A 382 19.87 45.43 -0.96
C ILE A 382 18.47 45.78 -1.46
N GLY A 383 18.37 46.72 -2.41
CA GLY A 383 17.12 47.11 -3.06
C GLY A 383 17.14 46.96 -4.58
N PHE A 384 15.95 46.80 -5.16
CA PHE A 384 15.73 46.46 -6.56
C PHE A 384 14.81 47.47 -7.28
N PRO A 385 15.28 48.69 -7.60
CA PRO A 385 14.46 49.73 -8.25
C PRO A 385 13.94 49.41 -9.66
N SER A 386 14.53 48.43 -10.33
CA SER A 386 14.14 47.99 -11.67
C SER A 386 13.11 46.86 -11.68
N VAL A 387 12.81 46.25 -10.54
CA VAL A 387 11.79 45.21 -10.40
C VAL A 387 10.42 45.90 -10.35
N THR A 388 9.48 45.45 -11.18
CA THR A 388 8.14 46.03 -11.30
C THR A 388 7.09 44.92 -11.29
N GLY A 389 5.84 45.25 -10.95
CA GLY A 389 4.77 44.26 -10.87
C GLY A 389 4.90 43.34 -9.66
N THR A 390 4.63 42.05 -9.84
CA THR A 390 4.59 41.07 -8.72
C THR A 390 5.96 40.47 -8.45
N VAL A 391 6.31 40.31 -7.17
CA VAL A 391 7.55 39.67 -6.69
C VAL A 391 7.23 38.83 -5.45
N ASN A 392 7.84 37.66 -5.32
CA ASN A 392 7.61 36.75 -4.18
C ASN A 392 8.89 36.02 -3.71
N ALA A 393 10.03 36.32 -4.33
CA ALA A 393 11.30 35.72 -3.97
C ALA A 393 12.48 36.65 -4.27
N ILE A 394 13.46 36.63 -3.37
CA ILE A 394 14.77 37.24 -3.55
C ILE A 394 15.81 36.19 -3.18
N SER A 395 16.79 35.93 -4.05
CA SER A 395 17.94 35.10 -3.72
C SER A 395 19.16 35.95 -3.43
N ILE A 396 19.95 35.52 -2.45
CA ILE A 396 21.24 36.12 -2.12
C ILE A 396 22.24 34.99 -1.90
N GLN A 397 23.45 35.13 -2.45
CA GLN A 397 24.50 34.15 -2.22
C GLN A 397 25.21 34.43 -0.90
N HIS A 398 25.19 33.46 0.01
CA HIS A 398 25.79 33.58 1.34
C HIS A 398 26.97 32.64 1.52
N ALA A 399 28.00 33.13 2.20
CA ALA A 399 29.09 32.30 2.71
C ALA A 399 28.94 32.19 4.24
N ASN A 400 29.45 31.11 4.84
CA ASN A 400 29.37 30.84 6.28
C ASN A 400 27.93 30.68 6.82
N ALA A 401 26.96 30.33 5.98
CA ALA A 401 25.57 30.18 6.42
C ALA A 401 25.39 29.09 7.51
N LEU A 402 26.19 28.02 7.51
CA LEU A 402 26.17 27.00 8.57
C LEU A 402 26.73 27.49 9.92
N LEU A 403 27.39 28.64 9.97
CA LEU A 403 27.81 29.25 11.25
C LEU A 403 26.67 29.98 11.96
N CYS A 404 25.56 30.24 11.27
CA CYS A 404 24.34 30.77 11.87
C CYS A 404 23.41 29.60 12.22
N ASP A 405 22.70 29.64 13.34
CA ASP A 405 21.60 28.71 13.64
C ASP A 405 20.42 28.99 12.70
N HIS A 406 20.12 30.27 12.51
CA HIS A 406 19.10 30.74 11.60
C HIS A 406 19.45 32.12 11.02
N ILE A 407 18.85 32.44 9.87
CA ILE A 407 18.92 33.76 9.25
C ILE A 407 17.53 34.37 9.31
N THR A 408 17.40 35.56 9.90
CA THR A 408 16.19 36.36 9.83
C THR A 408 16.24 37.28 8.62
N TYR A 409 15.10 37.55 8.00
CA TYR A 409 15.02 38.48 6.87
C TYR A 409 13.76 39.32 6.91
N ARG A 410 13.86 40.53 6.37
CA ARG A 410 12.75 41.47 6.26
C ARG A 410 12.70 42.07 4.87
N VAL A 411 11.49 42.19 4.34
CA VAL A 411 11.22 42.78 3.03
C VAL A 411 10.58 44.14 3.24
N PHE A 412 11.07 45.14 2.50
CA PHE A 412 10.61 46.51 2.55
C PHE A 412 10.15 47.00 1.19
N LEU A 413 9.18 47.90 1.21
CA LEU A 413 8.92 48.83 0.10
C LEU A 413 9.52 50.19 0.46
N ARG A 414 10.39 50.72 -0.40
CA ARG A 414 10.98 52.05 -0.27
C ARG A 414 10.53 52.91 -1.45
N ARG A 415 10.28 54.21 -1.21
CA ARG A 415 9.87 55.13 -2.29
C ARG A 415 10.99 55.31 -3.30
N THR A 416 10.66 55.32 -4.59
CA THR A 416 11.60 55.61 -5.68
C THR A 416 12.24 56.99 -5.55
N ALA A 417 11.55 57.96 -4.93
CA ALA A 417 12.11 59.27 -4.60
C ALA A 417 13.26 59.21 -3.58
N ASP A 418 13.31 58.17 -2.75
CA ASP A 418 14.33 57.97 -1.70
C ASP A 418 15.50 57.08 -2.19
N ILE A 419 15.57 56.75 -3.48
CA ILE A 419 16.61 55.86 -4.06
C ILE A 419 18.04 56.35 -3.83
N SER A 420 18.26 57.67 -3.83
CA SER A 420 19.57 58.29 -3.62
C SER A 420 19.97 58.42 -2.14
N ASN A 421 19.07 58.07 -1.22
CA ASN A 421 19.30 58.17 0.22
C ASN A 421 20.30 57.10 0.68
N GLN A 422 21.29 57.51 1.47
CA GLN A 422 22.36 56.63 1.98
C GLN A 422 22.01 55.98 3.33
N THR A 423 20.78 56.16 3.82
CA THR A 423 20.30 55.55 5.06
C THR A 423 19.95 54.07 4.82
N GLY A 424 20.38 53.18 5.73
CA GLY A 424 20.06 51.75 5.69
C GLY A 424 18.55 51.45 5.73
N LEU A 425 18.17 50.21 5.41
CA LEU A 425 16.77 49.77 5.43
C LEU A 425 16.21 49.72 6.86
N GLY A 426 14.98 50.20 7.04
CA GLY A 426 14.27 50.23 8.33
C GLY A 426 14.52 51.47 9.19
N PHE A 427 15.45 52.35 8.78
CA PHE A 427 15.81 53.58 9.50
C PHE A 427 15.21 54.86 8.88
N LEU A 428 14.68 54.79 7.65
CA LEU A 428 13.88 55.88 7.09
C LEU A 428 12.43 55.75 7.56
N ALA A 429 11.83 56.87 7.95
CA ALA A 429 10.42 56.92 8.32
C ALA A 429 9.48 56.53 7.15
N THR A 430 9.99 56.49 5.92
CA THR A 430 9.26 56.18 4.70
C THR A 430 9.46 54.74 4.23
N ASP A 431 10.29 53.95 4.91
CA ASP A 431 10.37 52.52 4.67
C ASP A 431 9.13 51.83 5.22
N VAL A 432 8.54 50.95 4.41
CA VAL A 432 7.40 50.14 4.81
C VAL A 432 7.85 48.69 4.92
N ASN A 433 7.86 48.13 6.12
CA ASN A 433 8.10 46.70 6.32
C ASN A 433 6.85 45.91 5.91
N VAL A 434 7.01 45.02 4.93
CA VAL A 434 5.90 44.27 4.31
C VAL A 434 5.97 42.77 4.56
N HIS A 435 7.12 42.23 4.97
CA HIS A 435 7.26 40.83 5.38
C HIS A 435 8.45 40.66 6.31
N CYS A 436 8.35 39.73 7.26
CA CYS A 436 9.49 39.25 8.03
C CYS A 436 9.35 37.77 8.33
N SER A 437 10.47 37.06 8.33
CA SER A 437 10.51 35.62 8.60
C SER A 437 11.94 35.18 8.93
N LYS A 438 12.13 33.89 9.19
CA LYS A 438 13.43 33.27 9.45
C LYS A 438 13.60 31.97 8.68
N ILE A 439 14.86 31.60 8.47
CA ILE A 439 15.29 30.38 7.79
C ILE A 439 16.24 29.63 8.71
N ILE A 440 15.98 28.35 8.95
CA ILE A 440 16.92 27.45 9.64
C ILE A 440 17.99 27.00 8.65
N THR A 441 19.25 27.33 8.93
CA THR A 441 20.35 27.17 7.96
C THR A 441 20.71 25.71 7.74
N SER A 442 20.69 24.87 8.79
CA SER A 442 20.99 23.44 8.73
C SER A 442 20.05 22.65 7.82
N ASN A 443 18.88 23.20 7.51
CA ASN A 443 17.90 22.56 6.64
C ASN A 443 18.16 22.85 5.15
N ILE A 444 18.96 23.87 4.83
CA ILE A 444 19.10 24.39 3.46
C ILE A 444 20.53 24.25 2.92
N VAL A 445 21.55 24.37 3.78
CA VAL A 445 22.96 24.33 3.37
C VAL A 445 23.72 23.20 4.05
N THR A 446 24.70 22.62 3.35
CA THR A 446 25.52 21.49 3.86
C THR A 446 27.00 21.83 4.02
N SER A 447 27.43 23.04 3.61
CA SER A 447 28.79 23.55 3.82
C SER A 447 28.77 25.06 4.09
N ASN A 448 29.91 25.61 4.48
CA ASN A 448 30.11 27.06 4.64
C ASN A 448 30.49 27.76 3.32
N ASP A 449 30.48 27.04 2.21
CA ASP A 449 30.80 27.58 0.89
C ASP A 449 29.75 28.58 0.42
N LEU A 450 30.14 29.44 -0.52
CA LEU A 450 29.23 30.41 -1.11
C LEU A 450 28.06 29.68 -1.78
N THR A 451 26.86 29.84 -1.20
CA THR A 451 25.65 29.13 -1.61
C THR A 451 24.51 30.11 -1.82
N GLU A 452 23.75 29.94 -2.90
CA GLU A 452 22.53 30.71 -3.12
C GLU A 452 21.44 30.31 -2.13
N ILE A 453 20.97 31.26 -1.33
CA ILE A 453 19.82 31.08 -0.43
C ILE A 453 18.67 31.92 -0.96
N VAL A 454 17.50 31.28 -1.08
CA VAL A 454 16.28 31.88 -1.62
C VAL A 454 15.35 32.27 -0.48
N TYR A 455 15.13 33.57 -0.32
CA TYR A 455 14.17 34.15 0.62
C TYR A 455 12.82 34.29 -0.07
N THR A 456 11.83 33.52 0.39
CA THR A 456 10.49 33.49 -0.19
C THR A 456 9.48 34.23 0.68
N PHE A 457 8.54 34.92 0.08
CA PHE A 457 7.54 35.70 0.81
C PHE A 457 6.22 35.72 0.02
N PRO A 458 5.08 36.07 0.65
CA PRO A 458 3.81 36.21 -0.07
C PRO A 458 3.97 37.11 -1.31
N SER A 459 3.20 36.86 -2.36
CA SER A 459 3.28 37.68 -3.58
C SER A 459 2.97 39.15 -3.27
N ILE A 460 3.96 40.01 -3.44
CA ILE A 460 3.85 41.46 -3.28
C ILE A 460 3.74 42.09 -4.66
N VAL A 461 2.66 42.83 -4.89
CA VAL A 461 2.56 43.74 -6.04
C VAL A 461 3.23 45.05 -5.66
N ILE A 462 4.33 45.40 -6.33
CA ILE A 462 5.06 46.63 -6.06
C ILE A 462 4.20 47.83 -6.53
N PRO A 463 3.81 48.75 -5.62
CA PRO A 463 3.04 49.92 -5.99
C PRO A 463 3.83 50.93 -6.83
N ASP A 464 3.15 51.70 -7.66
CA ASP A 464 3.76 52.80 -8.42
C ASP A 464 4.47 53.80 -7.48
N GLY A 465 5.71 54.15 -7.81
CA GLY A 465 6.54 55.05 -7.00
C GLY A 465 7.26 54.38 -5.82
N TYR A 466 7.22 53.05 -5.73
CA TYR A 466 7.99 52.25 -4.78
C TYR A 466 8.88 51.22 -5.48
N PHE A 467 9.86 50.70 -4.73
CA PHE A 467 10.66 49.53 -5.11
C PHE A 467 10.85 48.60 -3.92
N ILE A 468 11.07 47.32 -4.21
CA ILE A 468 11.29 46.29 -3.19
C ILE A 468 12.76 46.26 -2.72
N ALA A 469 12.96 46.01 -1.44
CA ALA A 469 14.27 45.80 -0.84
C ALA A 469 14.21 44.73 0.25
N ILE A 470 15.35 44.13 0.58
CA ILE A 470 15.47 43.11 1.62
C ILE A 470 16.64 43.44 2.54
N ASP A 471 16.51 43.12 3.81
CA ASP A 471 17.64 42.91 4.70
C ASP A 471 17.61 41.54 5.37
N VAL A 472 18.79 41.05 5.74
CA VAL A 472 19.01 39.72 6.29
C VAL A 472 20.05 39.78 7.42
N PHE A 473 19.86 39.00 8.48
CA PHE A 473 20.75 38.92 9.63
C PHE A 473 20.98 37.47 10.04
N GLY A 474 22.23 37.07 10.24
CA GLY A 474 22.60 35.77 10.77
C GLY A 474 22.60 35.78 12.30
N LEU A 475 21.95 34.80 12.93
CA LEU A 475 21.82 34.69 14.38
C LEU A 475 22.23 33.29 14.89
N ASN A 476 22.71 33.23 16.12
CA ASN A 476 22.91 32.00 16.89
C ASN A 476 21.59 31.57 17.55
N ALA A 477 21.56 30.36 18.11
CA ALA A 477 20.37 29.83 18.80
C ALA A 477 19.96 30.66 20.04
N ASP A 478 20.86 31.46 20.59
CA ASP A 478 20.60 32.38 21.71
C ASP A 478 20.21 33.81 21.25
N GLU A 479 19.89 33.97 19.96
CA GLU A 479 19.50 35.24 19.31
C GLU A 479 20.62 36.30 19.26
N THR A 480 21.86 35.93 19.61
CA THR A 480 23.04 36.79 19.38
C THR A 480 23.43 36.78 17.91
N THR A 481 24.04 37.86 17.42
CA THR A 481 24.52 37.95 16.04
C THR A 481 25.55 36.86 15.74
N ALA A 482 25.44 36.24 14.56
CA ALA A 482 26.35 35.24 14.04
C ALA A 482 27.09 35.76 12.78
N HIS A 483 28.16 35.08 12.37
CA HIS A 483 28.95 35.50 11.21
C HIS A 483 28.24 35.06 9.91
N LEU A 484 27.87 36.03 9.07
CA LEU A 484 27.21 35.79 7.80
C LEU A 484 27.91 36.56 6.68
N GLY A 485 28.53 35.84 5.74
CA GLY A 485 29.15 36.42 4.55
C GLY A 485 28.17 36.54 3.37
N VAL A 486 28.55 37.32 2.35
CA VAL A 486 27.75 37.45 1.12
C VAL A 486 28.62 37.46 -0.14
N GLY A 487 28.13 36.88 -1.23
CA GLY A 487 28.75 36.93 -2.54
C GLY A 487 28.77 38.34 -3.11
N ALA A 488 29.78 38.65 -3.92
CA ALA A 488 29.91 39.93 -4.62
C ALA A 488 29.70 39.77 -6.13
N TYR A 489 28.89 40.64 -6.72
CA TYR A 489 28.83 40.85 -8.16
C TYR A 489 29.89 41.88 -8.56
N VAL A 490 30.69 41.58 -9.58
CA VAL A 490 31.80 42.44 -10.02
C VAL A 490 31.45 43.10 -11.35
N TYR A 491 31.47 44.42 -11.39
CA TYR A 491 31.24 45.20 -12.61
C TYR A 491 32.53 45.31 -13.44
N ALA A 492 32.40 45.16 -14.76
CA ALA A 492 33.54 45.29 -15.67
C ALA A 492 34.12 46.71 -15.71
N ASN A 493 33.28 47.74 -15.58
CA ASN A 493 33.68 49.14 -15.62
C ASN A 493 33.02 49.96 -14.50
N SER A 494 33.67 51.05 -14.09
CA SER A 494 33.12 51.99 -13.09
C SER A 494 31.83 52.68 -13.52
N SER A 495 31.57 52.77 -14.83
CA SER A 495 30.32 53.31 -15.40
C SER A 495 29.10 52.40 -15.17
N ASP A 496 29.34 51.10 -14.97
CA ASP A 496 28.28 50.09 -14.89
C ASP A 496 27.83 49.88 -13.43
N VAL A 497 28.61 50.39 -12.47
CA VAL A 497 28.31 50.36 -11.04
C VAL A 497 27.12 51.28 -10.73
N PRO A 498 26.06 50.79 -10.07
CA PRO A 498 24.94 51.63 -9.66
C PRO A 498 25.39 52.82 -8.81
N VAL A 499 24.92 54.02 -9.17
CA VAL A 499 25.27 55.27 -8.47
C VAL A 499 24.67 55.29 -7.05
N ASN A 500 23.51 54.68 -6.86
CA ASN A 500 22.80 54.70 -5.58
C ASN A 500 23.26 53.58 -4.64
N ALA A 501 23.44 53.91 -3.35
CA ALA A 501 23.92 52.98 -2.32
C ALA A 501 23.02 51.74 -2.17
N ILE A 502 21.69 51.94 -2.19
CA ILE A 502 20.71 50.87 -2.00
C ILE A 502 20.76 49.79 -3.11
N GLN A 503 21.21 50.15 -4.31
CA GLN A 503 21.36 49.23 -5.43
C GLN A 503 22.68 48.45 -5.39
N ARG A 504 23.69 48.96 -4.67
CA ARG A 504 24.95 48.24 -4.43
C ARG A 504 24.85 47.33 -3.22
N GLY A 505 24.16 47.79 -2.18
CA GLY A 505 23.91 47.09 -0.93
C GLY A 505 24.52 47.77 0.29
N PHE A 506 24.04 47.37 1.45
CA PHE A 506 24.52 47.74 2.77
C PHE A 506 24.99 46.51 3.54
N TYR A 507 25.87 46.73 4.51
CA TYR A 507 26.36 45.70 5.42
C TYR A 507 26.31 46.16 6.89
N TYR A 508 26.27 45.17 7.78
CA TYR A 508 26.32 45.37 9.22
C TYR A 508 27.51 44.60 9.79
N GLN A 509 28.27 45.26 10.68
CA GLN A 509 29.53 44.73 11.22
C GLN A 509 29.66 44.95 12.74
N TYR A 510 30.31 44.01 13.43
CA TYR A 510 30.44 44.02 14.90
C TYR A 510 31.15 45.26 15.44
N SER A 511 32.15 45.77 14.72
CA SER A 511 33.01 46.87 15.18
C SER A 511 32.30 48.24 15.29
N THR A 512 31.08 48.36 14.75
CA THR A 512 30.34 49.63 14.69
C THR A 512 28.90 49.55 15.21
N GLY A 513 28.49 48.43 15.82
CA GLY A 513 27.12 48.20 16.29
C GLY A 513 26.08 48.11 15.16
N ASP A 514 24.81 48.37 15.48
CA ASP A 514 23.63 48.24 14.59
C ASP A 514 23.53 49.31 13.47
N THR A 515 24.66 49.91 13.09
CA THR A 515 24.68 50.95 12.05
C THR A 515 24.91 50.31 10.67
N ALA A 516 24.01 50.58 9.73
CA ALA A 516 24.15 50.13 8.34
C ALA A 516 25.23 50.94 7.59
N HIS A 517 26.14 50.27 6.89
CA HIS A 517 27.19 50.90 6.08
C HIS A 517 26.99 50.59 4.60
N SER A 518 27.09 51.61 3.73
CA SER A 518 26.91 51.40 2.29
C SER A 518 28.16 50.83 1.63
N ILE A 519 27.99 49.94 0.66
CA ILE A 519 29.08 49.55 -0.25
C ILE A 519 29.46 50.77 -1.12
N LEU A 520 30.75 51.10 -1.17
CA LEU A 520 31.24 52.29 -1.88
C LEU A 520 31.20 52.12 -3.40
N ALA A 521 30.86 53.18 -4.14
CA ALA A 521 30.81 53.16 -5.60
C ALA A 521 32.17 52.86 -6.26
N SER A 522 33.28 53.21 -5.60
CA SER A 522 34.65 52.93 -6.06
C SER A 522 35.05 51.45 -5.98
N ALA A 523 34.25 50.59 -5.34
CA ALA A 523 34.59 49.19 -5.12
C ALA A 523 34.42 48.29 -6.36
N LEU A 524 33.83 48.79 -7.45
CA LEU A 524 33.43 48.01 -8.64
C LEU A 524 32.58 46.76 -8.31
N LYS A 525 31.89 46.77 -7.16
CA LYS A 525 31.20 45.60 -6.61
C LYS A 525 29.83 45.96 -6.01
N SER A 526 28.91 45.01 -6.03
CA SER A 526 27.62 45.01 -5.33
C SER A 526 27.34 43.62 -4.73
N ILE A 527 26.26 43.47 -3.97
CA ILE A 527 25.84 42.16 -3.45
C ILE A 527 25.35 41.28 -4.60
N ALA A 528 25.83 40.03 -4.66
CA ALA A 528 25.34 39.02 -5.59
C ALA A 528 23.95 38.52 -5.18
N CYS A 529 22.96 38.83 -6.00
CA CYS A 529 21.56 38.55 -5.70
C CYS A 529 20.70 38.49 -6.96
N SER A 530 19.53 37.88 -6.85
CA SER A 530 18.50 37.91 -7.87
C SER A 530 17.14 38.22 -7.24
N ALA A 531 16.24 38.87 -7.98
CA ALA A 531 14.87 39.12 -7.53
C ALA A 531 13.89 38.77 -8.64
N GLY A 532 12.75 38.18 -8.29
CA GLY A 532 11.76 37.81 -9.28
C GLY A 532 10.58 37.02 -8.72
N VAL A 533 10.01 36.19 -9.59
CA VAL A 533 8.83 35.39 -9.27
C VAL A 533 9.17 33.92 -9.31
N ILE A 534 8.99 33.22 -8.19
CA ILE A 534 8.88 31.78 -8.18
C ILE A 534 7.46 31.42 -8.59
N SER A 535 7.33 30.64 -9.66
CA SER A 535 6.05 30.00 -9.98
C SER A 535 5.78 28.97 -8.89
N ILE A 536 4.87 29.28 -7.98
CA ILE A 536 4.40 28.35 -6.95
C ILE A 536 3.50 27.26 -7.54
N THR A 537 3.13 27.37 -8.82
CA THR A 537 2.24 26.47 -9.55
C THR A 537 2.74 25.01 -9.59
N PRO A 538 4.03 24.70 -9.82
CA PRO A 538 4.52 23.31 -9.81
C PRO A 538 4.59 22.72 -8.40
N LEU A 539 5.00 23.51 -7.39
CA LEU A 539 5.06 23.10 -5.98
C LEU A 539 3.67 22.88 -5.38
N ARG A 540 2.72 23.80 -5.65
CA ARG A 540 1.31 23.65 -5.30
C ARG A 540 0.65 22.52 -6.07
N LYS A 541 1.05 22.23 -7.32
CA LYS A 541 0.64 21.01 -8.04
C LYS A 541 1.19 19.74 -7.41
N GLN A 542 2.36 19.76 -6.76
CA GLN A 542 2.97 18.59 -6.12
C GLN A 542 2.33 18.31 -4.75
N VAL A 543 2.04 19.34 -3.96
CA VAL A 543 1.24 19.25 -2.72
C VAL A 543 -0.22 18.91 -3.04
N MET A 544 -0.81 19.50 -4.09
CA MET A 544 -2.11 19.07 -4.60
C MET A 544 -2.07 17.68 -5.21
N LYS A 545 -0.94 17.16 -5.70
CA LYS A 545 -0.85 15.76 -6.14
C LYS A 545 -0.94 14.81 -4.94
N LEU A 546 -0.32 15.18 -3.82
CA LEU A 546 -0.39 14.43 -2.56
C LEU A 546 -1.78 14.52 -1.91
N SER A 547 -2.44 15.68 -1.92
CA SER A 547 -3.82 15.83 -1.43
C SER A 547 -4.86 15.29 -2.42
N ALA A 548 -4.60 15.41 -3.72
CA ALA A 548 -5.41 14.81 -4.77
C ALA A 548 -5.17 13.32 -4.91
N ASP A 549 -4.11 12.71 -4.43
CA ASP A 549 -4.07 11.24 -4.38
C ASP A 549 -4.97 10.70 -3.25
N SER A 550 -5.26 11.50 -2.21
CA SER A 550 -6.35 11.23 -1.25
C SER A 550 -7.74 11.59 -1.82
N SER A 551 -7.90 12.73 -2.50
CA SER A 551 -9.18 13.10 -3.09
C SER A 551 -9.48 12.38 -4.41
N ARG A 552 -8.50 11.82 -5.12
CA ARG A 552 -8.67 10.97 -6.31
C ARG A 552 -9.12 9.59 -5.93
N ILE A 553 -8.89 9.11 -4.70
CA ILE A 553 -9.60 7.94 -4.19
C ILE A 553 -11.09 8.27 -4.09
N THR A 554 -11.45 9.40 -3.46
CA THR A 554 -12.85 9.86 -3.34
C THR A 554 -13.49 10.33 -4.66
N THR A 555 -12.70 10.86 -5.59
CA THR A 555 -13.13 11.34 -6.91
C THR A 555 -13.09 10.22 -7.95
N LEU A 556 -12.27 9.18 -7.79
CA LEU A 556 -12.43 7.93 -8.55
C LEU A 556 -13.72 7.26 -8.12
N GLU A 557 -14.04 7.21 -6.82
CA GLU A 557 -15.34 6.74 -6.31
C GLU A 557 -16.51 7.57 -6.87
N SER A 558 -16.38 8.91 -6.96
CA SER A 558 -17.43 9.79 -7.51
C SER A 558 -17.48 9.81 -9.04
N THR A 559 -16.35 9.72 -9.75
CA THR A 559 -16.26 9.69 -11.22
C THR A 559 -16.64 8.32 -11.76
N VAL A 560 -16.42 7.25 -11.00
CA VAL A 560 -17.07 5.94 -11.19
C VAL A 560 -18.59 6.15 -11.12
N GLY A 561 -19.11 6.86 -10.11
CA GLY A 561 -20.53 7.27 -10.04
C GLY A 561 -21.04 8.16 -11.19
N THR A 562 -20.23 9.09 -11.73
CA THR A 562 -20.63 9.95 -12.87
C THR A 562 -20.48 9.27 -14.24
N ILE A 563 -19.53 8.35 -14.38
CA ILE A 563 -19.41 7.44 -15.53
C ILE A 563 -20.57 6.45 -15.54
N ASP A 564 -21.07 6.04 -14.36
CA ASP A 564 -22.30 5.24 -14.18
C ASP A 564 -23.51 5.94 -14.83
N SER A 565 -23.63 7.26 -14.69
CA SER A 565 -24.72 8.04 -15.29
C SER A 565 -24.53 8.37 -16.78
N SER A 566 -23.29 8.48 -17.29
CA SER A 566 -23.03 8.92 -18.69
C SER A 566 -22.88 7.79 -19.70
N ILE A 567 -22.60 6.55 -19.25
CA ILE A 567 -22.60 5.35 -20.11
C ILE A 567 -24.04 4.89 -20.43
N VAL A 568 -25.02 5.23 -19.59
CA VAL A 568 -26.45 5.01 -19.87
C VAL A 568 -26.92 5.83 -21.09
N ASP A 569 -26.26 6.94 -21.40
CA ASP A 569 -26.74 7.91 -22.40
C ASP A 569 -26.01 7.88 -23.77
N ASN A 570 -24.87 7.21 -23.95
CA ASN A 570 -24.05 7.41 -25.17
C ASN A 570 -23.62 6.18 -26.02
N GLY A 571 -24.19 4.99 -25.82
CA GLY A 571 -24.30 3.97 -26.89
C GLY A 571 -23.08 3.69 -27.81
N ILE A 572 -21.87 3.51 -27.27
CA ILE A 572 -20.69 3.13 -28.08
C ILE A 572 -20.45 1.61 -27.99
N LEU A 573 -20.75 0.89 -29.09
CA LEU A 573 -20.40 -0.52 -29.38
C LEU A 573 -18.90 -0.66 -29.81
N PRO A 574 -18.23 -1.85 -30.00
CA PRO A 574 -18.77 -3.23 -30.18
C PRO A 574 -17.94 -4.47 -29.62
N LEU A 575 -18.55 -5.70 -29.69
CA LEU A 575 -18.00 -7.10 -29.77
C LEU A 575 -17.39 -7.75 -28.47
N ASN A 576 -17.68 -8.98 -27.98
CA ASN A 576 -18.01 -10.30 -28.56
C ASN A 576 -18.67 -11.30 -27.55
N PHE A 577 -19.39 -12.27 -28.10
CA PHE A 577 -20.21 -13.38 -27.56
C PHE A 577 -19.68 -14.18 -26.34
N LEU A 578 -20.60 -14.63 -25.46
CA LEU A 578 -20.40 -15.68 -24.46
C LEU A 578 -21.50 -16.75 -24.57
N GLU A 579 -21.14 -17.96 -25.00
CA GLU A 579 -22.00 -19.16 -24.89
C GLU A 579 -21.80 -19.80 -23.50
N MET A 580 -22.89 -20.05 -22.76
CA MET A 580 -22.82 -20.83 -21.53
C MET A 580 -23.73 -22.06 -21.65
N THR A 581 -23.12 -23.26 -21.58
CA THR A 581 -23.85 -24.53 -21.55
C THR A 581 -24.18 -24.88 -20.10
N LEU A 582 -25.46 -24.89 -19.73
CA LEU A 582 -25.89 -25.35 -18.41
C LEU A 582 -25.72 -26.88 -18.31
N THR A 583 -24.67 -27.33 -17.62
CA THR A 583 -24.48 -28.74 -17.25
C THR A 583 -24.52 -28.89 -15.73
N GLY A 584 -25.69 -29.21 -15.19
CA GLY A 584 -25.86 -29.36 -13.75
C GLY A 584 -27.14 -30.10 -13.37
N LYS A 585 -26.98 -31.15 -12.56
CA LYS A 585 -28.02 -31.97 -11.95
C LYS A 585 -28.74 -31.14 -10.87
N VAL A 586 -30.06 -31.00 -10.96
CA VAL A 586 -30.88 -30.30 -9.93
C VAL A 586 -31.74 -31.34 -9.22
N ASP A 587 -31.79 -31.30 -7.89
CA ASP A 587 -32.52 -32.24 -7.03
C ASP A 587 -34.02 -32.37 -7.37
N ASP A 588 -34.63 -33.51 -7.02
CA ASP A 588 -36.02 -33.91 -7.31
C ASP A 588 -37.04 -32.78 -7.10
N ALA A 589 -37.52 -32.19 -8.20
CA ALA A 589 -38.32 -30.98 -8.16
C ALA A 589 -39.77 -31.23 -8.58
N GLN A 590 -40.72 -30.60 -7.87
CA GLN A 590 -42.12 -30.50 -8.29
C GLN A 590 -42.21 -29.88 -9.69
N VAL A 591 -42.62 -30.64 -10.69
CA VAL A 591 -42.70 -30.20 -12.09
C VAL A 591 -43.96 -29.36 -12.34
N LEU A 592 -43.90 -28.47 -13.33
CA LEU A 592 -45.07 -27.73 -13.78
C LEU A 592 -46.01 -28.67 -14.54
N ILE A 593 -47.28 -28.62 -14.16
CA ILE A 593 -48.37 -29.32 -14.85
C ILE A 593 -49.48 -28.33 -15.19
N GLY A 594 -50.11 -28.51 -16.34
CA GLY A 594 -51.20 -27.64 -16.77
C GLY A 594 -51.31 -27.56 -18.28
N GLN A 595 -52.30 -26.83 -18.80
CA GLN A 595 -52.58 -26.78 -20.22
C GLN A 595 -53.02 -25.36 -20.61
N ASN A 596 -52.79 -24.97 -21.87
CA ASN A 596 -53.30 -23.73 -22.46
C ASN A 596 -52.90 -22.47 -21.68
N GLY A 597 -51.63 -22.39 -21.27
CA GLY A 597 -51.10 -21.22 -20.56
C GLY A 597 -51.44 -21.16 -19.07
N ILE A 598 -52.18 -22.14 -18.54
CA ILE A 598 -52.47 -22.25 -17.11
C ILE A 598 -51.63 -23.38 -16.55
N TYR A 599 -50.53 -23.03 -15.87
CA TYR A 599 -49.61 -23.99 -15.27
C TYR A 599 -49.49 -23.77 -13.76
N SER A 600 -49.37 -24.87 -13.02
CA SER A 600 -49.15 -24.86 -11.57
C SER A 600 -48.07 -25.87 -11.20
N THR A 601 -47.37 -25.64 -10.11
CA THR A 601 -46.41 -26.61 -9.56
C THR A 601 -47.18 -27.79 -8.99
N GLY A 602 -46.99 -28.98 -9.56
CA GLY A 602 -47.76 -30.18 -9.24
C GLY A 602 -46.93 -31.31 -8.63
N ALA A 603 -47.33 -32.55 -8.94
CA ALA A 603 -46.75 -33.79 -8.43
C ALA A 603 -45.26 -33.95 -8.79
N THR A 604 -44.52 -34.64 -7.91
CA THR A 604 -43.11 -35.01 -8.15
C THR A 604 -43.03 -36.21 -9.09
N TYR A 605 -42.21 -36.12 -10.14
CA TYR A 605 -41.91 -37.23 -11.04
C TYR A 605 -40.42 -37.56 -10.95
N THR A 606 -40.09 -38.77 -10.48
CA THR A 606 -38.72 -39.20 -10.10
C THR A 606 -37.68 -39.25 -11.22
N GLU A 607 -38.06 -39.02 -12.47
CA GLU A 607 -37.13 -38.99 -13.61
C GLU A 607 -37.10 -37.64 -14.34
N TRP A 608 -37.83 -36.65 -13.83
CA TRP A 608 -38.01 -35.34 -14.44
C TRP A 608 -37.44 -34.24 -13.56
N TYR A 609 -36.78 -33.30 -14.20
CA TYR A 609 -36.21 -32.12 -13.57
C TYR A 609 -36.77 -30.87 -14.21
N LYS A 610 -36.81 -29.80 -13.43
CA LYS A 610 -37.07 -28.45 -13.92
C LYS A 610 -35.87 -27.57 -13.59
N THR A 611 -35.56 -26.65 -14.51
CA THR A 611 -34.64 -25.55 -14.24
C THR A 611 -35.35 -24.24 -14.51
N ARG A 612 -35.17 -23.26 -13.61
CA ARG A 612 -35.62 -21.89 -13.86
C ARG A 612 -34.46 -21.14 -14.50
N VAL A 613 -34.74 -20.49 -15.61
CA VAL A 613 -33.81 -19.70 -16.39
C VAL A 613 -34.25 -18.25 -16.31
N ASP A 614 -33.41 -17.37 -15.81
CA ASP A 614 -33.64 -15.93 -15.92
C ASP A 614 -33.44 -15.51 -17.38
N LEU A 615 -34.38 -14.73 -17.93
CA LEU A 615 -34.31 -14.22 -19.30
C LEU A 615 -33.92 -12.74 -19.35
N THR A 616 -33.63 -12.13 -18.20
CA THR A 616 -33.14 -10.76 -18.11
C THR A 616 -31.85 -10.65 -18.93
N ASN A 617 -31.89 -9.82 -19.99
CA ASN A 617 -30.81 -9.60 -20.96
C ASN A 617 -30.50 -10.75 -21.95
N ALA A 618 -31.32 -11.80 -22.00
CA ALA A 618 -31.22 -12.81 -23.05
C ALA A 618 -31.77 -12.23 -24.37
N SER A 619 -31.14 -12.54 -25.50
CA SER A 619 -31.70 -12.19 -26.83
C SER A 619 -32.43 -13.37 -27.44
N ASN A 620 -32.04 -14.59 -27.08
CA ASN A 620 -32.59 -15.79 -27.66
C ASN A 620 -32.39 -17.00 -26.73
N ILE A 621 -33.38 -17.88 -26.64
CA ILE A 621 -33.30 -19.15 -25.91
C ILE A 621 -33.48 -20.31 -26.89
N LYS A 622 -32.47 -21.17 -27.02
CA LYS A 622 -32.52 -22.34 -27.90
C LYS A 622 -32.18 -23.62 -27.15
N GLY A 623 -32.65 -24.77 -27.62
CA GLY A 623 -32.35 -26.03 -26.96
C GLY A 623 -33.33 -27.13 -27.29
N LEU A 624 -33.15 -28.26 -26.61
CA LEU A 624 -33.99 -29.44 -26.69
C LEU A 624 -34.49 -29.81 -25.29
N SER A 625 -35.80 -29.89 -25.15
CA SER A 625 -36.48 -30.30 -23.91
C SER A 625 -37.50 -31.40 -24.20
N THR A 626 -37.98 -32.08 -23.17
CA THR A 626 -39.01 -33.12 -23.31
C THR A 626 -40.37 -32.59 -22.84
N SER A 627 -41.42 -32.85 -23.63
CA SER A 627 -42.82 -32.65 -23.24
C SER A 627 -43.53 -34.00 -23.06
N TYR A 628 -44.52 -34.07 -22.18
CA TYR A 628 -45.22 -35.33 -21.87
C TYR A 628 -46.70 -35.11 -21.54
N ASN A 629 -47.58 -35.98 -22.07
CA ASN A 629 -49.00 -36.03 -21.73
C ASN A 629 -49.33 -37.41 -21.14
N LEU A 630 -49.83 -37.44 -19.91
CA LEU A 630 -50.28 -38.67 -19.25
C LEU A 630 -51.71 -38.47 -18.73
N ASN A 631 -52.68 -39.17 -19.32
CA ASN A 631 -54.08 -39.16 -18.89
C ASN A 631 -54.68 -37.76 -18.70
N GLY A 632 -54.31 -36.79 -19.56
CA GLY A 632 -54.79 -35.41 -19.49
C GLY A 632 -53.95 -34.47 -18.61
N VAL A 633 -52.88 -34.97 -17.98
CA VAL A 633 -51.88 -34.15 -17.29
C VAL A 633 -50.75 -33.82 -18.28
N PHE A 634 -50.58 -32.54 -18.58
CA PHE A 634 -49.59 -32.04 -19.52
C PHE A 634 -48.38 -31.45 -18.78
N LEU A 635 -47.20 -31.98 -19.09
CA LEU A 635 -45.90 -31.48 -18.68
C LEU A 635 -45.28 -30.72 -19.86
N PRO A 636 -45.23 -29.38 -19.82
CA PRO A 636 -44.64 -28.58 -20.89
C PRO A 636 -43.13 -28.75 -20.92
N ALA A 637 -42.57 -28.68 -22.13
CA ALA A 637 -41.13 -28.61 -22.36
C ALA A 637 -40.55 -27.29 -21.83
N LEU A 638 -41.26 -26.18 -22.08
CA LEU A 638 -40.87 -24.83 -21.72
C LEU A 638 -42.10 -24.02 -21.32
N VAL A 639 -41.99 -23.20 -20.27
CA VAL A 639 -42.98 -22.17 -19.92
C VAL A 639 -42.24 -20.88 -19.62
N ILE A 640 -42.61 -19.78 -20.26
CA ILE A 640 -42.03 -18.45 -20.08
C ILE A 640 -43.03 -17.55 -19.38
N TYR A 641 -42.56 -16.82 -18.38
CA TYR A 641 -43.32 -15.93 -17.53
C TYR A 641 -42.84 -14.49 -17.68
N ASN A 642 -43.74 -13.53 -17.50
CA ASN A 642 -43.39 -12.12 -17.32
C ASN A 642 -43.10 -11.78 -15.84
N THR A 643 -42.82 -10.50 -15.57
CA THR A 643 -42.48 -10.01 -14.23
C THR A 643 -43.61 -10.16 -13.20
N SER A 644 -44.87 -10.15 -13.64
CA SER A 644 -46.03 -10.39 -12.78
C SER A 644 -46.32 -11.88 -12.52
N GLY A 645 -45.50 -12.78 -13.09
CA GLY A 645 -45.67 -14.23 -12.95
C GLY A 645 -46.77 -14.80 -13.84
N ALA A 646 -47.27 -14.04 -14.82
CA ALA A 646 -48.20 -14.54 -15.83
C ALA A 646 -47.43 -15.26 -16.95
N VAL A 647 -47.99 -16.37 -17.44
CA VAL A 647 -47.42 -17.13 -18.56
C VAL A 647 -47.61 -16.35 -19.85
N VAL A 648 -46.51 -16.03 -20.53
CA VAL A 648 -46.49 -15.30 -21.81
C VAL A 648 -46.15 -16.18 -22.99
N TYR A 649 -45.51 -17.33 -22.77
CA TYR A 649 -45.21 -18.30 -23.82
C TYR A 649 -45.07 -19.70 -23.21
N TYR A 650 -45.35 -20.75 -23.98
CA TYR A 650 -45.13 -22.13 -23.52
C TYR A 650 -45.06 -23.10 -24.71
N ILE A 651 -44.42 -24.25 -24.49
CA ILE A 651 -44.35 -25.36 -25.43
C ILE A 651 -44.82 -26.61 -24.72
N ASP A 652 -45.93 -27.18 -25.18
CA ASP A 652 -46.49 -28.44 -24.72
C ASP A 652 -46.74 -29.43 -25.88
N ASN A 653 -47.25 -30.60 -25.54
CA ASN A 653 -47.68 -31.60 -26.53
C ASN A 653 -49.20 -31.61 -26.59
N THR A 654 -49.79 -31.06 -27.65
CA THR A 654 -51.25 -30.89 -27.81
C THR A 654 -51.99 -32.14 -28.30
N LEU A 655 -51.30 -33.25 -28.59
CA LEU A 655 -51.94 -34.48 -29.07
C LEU A 655 -52.54 -35.29 -27.90
N ALA A 656 -53.82 -35.63 -28.01
CA ALA A 656 -54.51 -36.50 -27.05
C ALA A 656 -54.00 -37.95 -27.18
N GLY A 657 -53.00 -38.31 -26.38
CA GLY A 657 -52.42 -39.66 -26.32
C GLY A 657 -51.19 -39.73 -25.41
N SER A 658 -50.88 -40.92 -24.89
CA SER A 658 -49.78 -41.18 -23.93
C SER A 658 -48.39 -41.21 -24.59
N THR A 659 -48.01 -40.17 -25.32
CA THR A 659 -46.74 -40.12 -26.06
C THR A 659 -45.84 -38.98 -25.61
N GLN A 660 -44.62 -39.33 -25.19
CA GLN A 660 -43.52 -38.41 -24.86
C GLN A 660 -42.86 -37.90 -26.15
N VAL A 661 -42.59 -36.60 -26.25
CA VAL A 661 -41.96 -35.98 -27.43
C VAL A 661 -40.88 -35.00 -27.02
N ASP A 662 -39.69 -35.11 -27.63
CA ASP A 662 -38.63 -34.10 -27.50
C ASP A 662 -38.95 -32.92 -28.43
N LYS A 663 -38.87 -31.70 -27.91
CA LYS A 663 -39.19 -30.45 -28.59
C LYS A 663 -37.95 -29.58 -28.61
N SER A 664 -37.47 -29.29 -29.82
CA SER A 664 -36.49 -28.23 -30.00
C SER A 664 -37.20 -26.89 -29.95
N PHE A 665 -36.54 -25.90 -29.38
CA PHE A 665 -36.99 -24.52 -29.35
C PHE A 665 -35.84 -23.60 -29.69
N ASP A 666 -36.17 -22.47 -30.29
CA ASP A 666 -35.30 -21.37 -30.66
C ASP A 666 -36.19 -20.12 -30.65
N ILE A 667 -36.20 -19.39 -29.53
CA ILE A 667 -37.21 -18.39 -29.21
C ILE A 667 -36.51 -17.06 -28.89
N PRO A 668 -36.72 -16.02 -29.73
CA PRO A 668 -36.27 -14.68 -29.41
C PRO A 668 -36.93 -14.20 -28.11
N VAL A 669 -36.12 -13.70 -27.19
CA VAL A 669 -36.62 -13.19 -25.91
C VAL A 669 -37.14 -11.77 -26.14
N THR A 670 -38.42 -11.53 -25.82
CA THR A 670 -39.07 -10.21 -25.93
C THR A 670 -39.08 -9.48 -24.60
N SER A 671 -39.32 -8.16 -24.59
CA SER A 671 -39.40 -7.34 -23.37
C SER A 671 -40.39 -7.83 -22.31
N ASP A 672 -41.42 -8.56 -22.74
CA ASP A 672 -42.47 -9.07 -21.86
C ASP A 672 -42.10 -10.43 -21.21
N MET A 673 -40.95 -11.01 -21.56
CA MET A 673 -40.46 -12.28 -21.02
C MET A 673 -39.41 -12.02 -19.95
N SER A 674 -39.58 -12.58 -18.74
CA SER A 674 -38.71 -12.32 -17.59
C SER A 674 -37.97 -13.57 -17.13
N TYR A 675 -38.63 -14.73 -17.09
CA TYR A 675 -37.95 -15.99 -16.78
C TYR A 675 -38.66 -17.16 -17.45
N ALA A 676 -37.90 -18.19 -17.78
CA ALA A 676 -38.39 -19.46 -18.28
C ALA A 676 -38.27 -20.56 -17.23
N ILE A 677 -39.15 -21.55 -17.31
CA ILE A 677 -39.00 -22.84 -16.63
C ILE A 677 -38.92 -23.91 -17.72
N VAL A 678 -37.78 -24.58 -17.77
CA VAL A 678 -37.49 -25.67 -18.72
C VAL A 678 -37.57 -27.00 -17.99
N GLN A 679 -38.26 -27.98 -18.57
CA GLN A 679 -38.40 -29.31 -17.97
C GLN A 679 -37.72 -30.38 -18.82
N TYR A 680 -37.03 -31.34 -18.23
CA TYR A 680 -36.29 -32.37 -18.98
C TYR A 680 -36.22 -33.68 -18.20
N ARG A 681 -36.01 -34.80 -18.92
CA ARG A 681 -35.94 -36.15 -18.32
C ARG A 681 -34.48 -36.63 -18.27
N ASN A 682 -34.01 -37.16 -17.13
CA ASN A 682 -32.59 -37.53 -16.91
C ASN A 682 -32.03 -38.59 -17.88
N THR A 683 -32.90 -39.42 -18.43
CA THR A 683 -32.49 -40.69 -19.07
C THR A 683 -32.12 -40.55 -20.55
N ARG A 684 -32.07 -39.33 -21.13
CA ARG A 684 -31.78 -39.13 -22.55
C ARG A 684 -30.45 -38.38 -22.79
N PRO A 685 -29.54 -38.93 -23.61
CA PRO A 685 -28.17 -38.43 -23.75
C PRO A 685 -28.00 -37.13 -24.55
N ASN A 686 -29.05 -36.57 -25.16
CA ASN A 686 -28.97 -35.44 -26.11
C ASN A 686 -29.78 -34.20 -25.70
N LEU A 687 -30.15 -34.04 -24.42
CA LEU A 687 -30.88 -32.87 -23.94
C LEU A 687 -29.90 -31.75 -23.56
N TYR A 688 -30.02 -30.59 -24.20
CA TYR A 688 -29.22 -29.41 -23.92
C TYR A 688 -30.07 -28.15 -24.05
N VAL A 689 -29.79 -27.15 -23.23
CA VAL A 689 -30.40 -25.83 -23.30
C VAL A 689 -29.27 -24.82 -23.43
N GLU A 690 -29.31 -24.04 -24.49
CA GLU A 690 -28.31 -23.02 -24.81
C GLU A 690 -29.02 -21.65 -24.86
N ILE A 691 -28.60 -20.76 -23.97
CA ILE A 691 -29.20 -19.43 -23.87
C ILE A 691 -28.20 -18.45 -24.47
N ASN A 692 -28.61 -17.80 -25.56
CA ASN A 692 -27.81 -16.75 -26.16
C ASN A 692 -28.14 -15.44 -25.45
N TYR A 693 -27.18 -14.93 -24.70
CA TYR A 693 -27.22 -13.57 -24.21
C TYR A 693 -26.67 -12.65 -25.32
N SER A 694 -27.45 -11.66 -25.74
CA SER A 694 -26.83 -10.44 -26.27
C SER A 694 -26.13 -9.81 -25.08
N GLN A 695 -24.80 -9.73 -25.08
CA GLN A 695 -24.10 -8.96 -24.06
C GLN A 695 -24.61 -7.51 -24.07
N ASN A 696 -25.53 -7.24 -23.14
CA ASN A 696 -25.46 -6.14 -22.20
C ASN A 696 -25.70 -6.74 -20.81
N ILE A 697 -24.88 -7.72 -20.42
CA ILE A 697 -24.50 -7.77 -19.01
C ILE A 697 -23.38 -6.76 -18.91
N LEU A 698 -23.76 -5.49 -18.75
CA LEU A 698 -22.97 -4.64 -17.86
C LEU A 698 -22.92 -5.46 -16.56
N LYS A 699 -21.75 -6.04 -16.24
CA LYS A 699 -21.42 -6.21 -14.83
C LYS A 699 -21.81 -4.87 -14.22
N GLY A 700 -22.74 -4.86 -13.26
CA GLY A 700 -23.13 -3.62 -12.61
C GLY A 700 -21.85 -2.91 -12.18
N LEU A 701 -21.81 -1.58 -12.18
CA LEU A 701 -20.58 -0.89 -11.82
C LEU A 701 -20.06 -1.38 -10.45
N GLY A 702 -20.95 -1.79 -9.54
CA GLY A 702 -20.60 -2.50 -8.30
C GLY A 702 -19.86 -3.85 -8.47
N GLU A 703 -20.17 -4.66 -9.48
CA GLU A 703 -19.40 -5.90 -9.79
C GLU A 703 -18.07 -5.57 -10.51
N ARG A 704 -18.03 -4.54 -11.36
CA ARG A 704 -16.78 -4.10 -12.02
C ARG A 704 -15.85 -3.35 -11.07
N VAL A 705 -16.43 -2.60 -10.13
CA VAL A 705 -15.78 -2.00 -8.99
C VAL A 705 -15.36 -3.10 -8.03
N SER A 706 -16.16 -4.15 -7.79
CA SER A 706 -15.69 -5.31 -7.01
C SER A 706 -14.54 -6.05 -7.71
N ASP A 707 -14.53 -6.16 -9.05
CA ASP A 707 -13.41 -6.74 -9.79
C ASP A 707 -12.18 -5.80 -9.79
N LEU A 708 -12.38 -4.49 -9.92
CA LEU A 708 -11.31 -3.49 -9.85
C LEU A 708 -10.77 -3.35 -8.43
N GLU A 709 -11.62 -3.33 -7.41
CA GLU A 709 -11.28 -3.42 -6.00
C GLU A 709 -10.63 -4.75 -5.69
N ALA A 710 -11.00 -5.87 -6.32
CA ALA A 710 -10.27 -7.13 -6.21
C ALA A 710 -8.89 -7.04 -6.90
N ASP A 711 -8.80 -6.38 -8.06
CA ASP A 711 -7.57 -6.05 -8.79
C ASP A 711 -6.78 -4.87 -8.17
N PHE A 712 -7.27 -4.23 -7.11
CA PHE A 712 -6.56 -3.25 -6.27
C PHE A 712 -6.49 -3.70 -4.81
N SER A 713 -7.10 -4.84 -4.47
CA SER A 713 -7.12 -5.38 -3.12
C SER A 713 -5.73 -5.91 -2.84
N ILE A 714 -5.12 -5.33 -1.81
CA ILE A 714 -3.96 -5.95 -1.17
C ILE A 714 -4.44 -7.24 -0.52
N ALA A 715 -3.84 -8.36 -0.91
CA ALA A 715 -4.30 -9.68 -0.47
C ALA A 715 -4.22 -9.84 1.06
N ASN A 716 -3.29 -9.13 1.72
CA ASN A 716 -3.02 -9.13 3.15
C ASN A 716 -2.99 -10.54 3.76
N LEU A 717 -2.32 -11.46 3.06
CA LEU A 717 -2.21 -12.85 3.42
C LEU A 717 -1.05 -13.07 4.39
N SER A 718 -1.23 -14.00 5.33
CA SER A 718 -0.13 -14.50 6.16
C SER A 718 0.74 -15.45 5.35
N LEU A 719 1.90 -14.96 4.89
CA LEU A 719 2.81 -15.71 4.04
C LEU A 719 3.79 -16.57 4.87
N MET A 720 3.92 -17.84 4.49
CA MET A 720 4.87 -18.78 5.06
C MET A 720 6.16 -18.79 4.23
N VAL A 721 7.17 -18.07 4.70
CA VAL A 721 8.44 -17.86 3.98
C VAL A 721 9.49 -18.94 4.32
N PRO A 722 10.22 -19.49 3.34
CA PRO A 722 11.31 -20.43 3.59
C PRO A 722 12.56 -19.69 4.08
N GLN A 723 13.28 -20.27 5.03
CA GLN A 723 14.55 -19.69 5.50
C GLN A 723 15.75 -20.07 4.62
N LYS A 724 15.76 -21.29 4.08
CA LYS A 724 16.92 -21.85 3.37
C LYS A 724 16.50 -22.67 2.16
N ILE A 725 17.37 -22.74 1.17
CA ILE A 725 17.27 -23.64 0.02
C ILE A 725 18.61 -24.31 -0.29
N TYR A 726 18.57 -25.51 -0.87
CA TYR A 726 19.76 -26.26 -1.23
C TYR A 726 19.88 -26.38 -2.75
N THR A 727 21.05 -26.01 -3.28
CA THR A 727 21.37 -26.10 -4.71
C THR A 727 22.73 -26.78 -4.92
N VAL A 728 22.97 -27.26 -6.15
CA VAL A 728 24.23 -27.87 -6.56
C VAL A 728 24.78 -27.11 -7.75
N ALA A 729 25.98 -26.56 -7.58
CA ALA A 729 26.78 -26.04 -8.67
C ALA A 729 27.45 -27.22 -9.39
N ASN A 730 26.94 -27.58 -10.57
CA ASN A 730 27.55 -28.64 -11.36
C ASN A 730 28.92 -28.21 -11.87
N ASP A 731 29.90 -29.10 -11.77
CA ASP A 731 31.24 -28.87 -12.32
C ASP A 731 31.08 -28.68 -13.84
N ILE A 732 31.17 -27.44 -14.32
CA ILE A 732 31.19 -27.17 -15.75
C ILE A 732 32.54 -27.69 -16.25
N ASP A 733 32.52 -28.53 -17.28
CA ASP A 733 33.68 -29.23 -17.83
C ASP A 733 34.65 -28.21 -18.47
N TYR A 734 35.43 -27.53 -17.63
CA TYR A 734 36.53 -26.67 -18.07
C TYR A 734 37.71 -27.59 -18.41
N LYS A 735 37.88 -27.85 -19.71
CA LYS A 735 39.16 -28.34 -20.20
C LYS A 735 40.19 -27.21 -20.02
N VAL A 736 40.85 -27.19 -18.86
CA VAL A 736 42.01 -26.35 -18.50
C VAL A 736 41.68 -24.91 -18.06
N LEU A 737 42.34 -24.48 -16.98
CA LEU A 737 42.35 -23.10 -16.47
C LEU A 737 42.69 -22.12 -17.61
N GLY A 738 41.81 -21.17 -17.90
CA GLY A 738 42.04 -20.13 -18.93
C GLY A 738 41.49 -20.44 -20.33
N GLN A 739 40.80 -21.56 -20.57
CA GLN A 739 40.08 -21.76 -21.83
C GLN A 739 38.66 -21.16 -21.80
N LEU A 740 38.36 -20.34 -22.81
CA LEU A 740 36.99 -19.94 -23.17
C LEU A 740 36.21 -21.18 -23.61
N TYR A 741 35.02 -21.38 -23.05
CA TYR A 741 34.08 -22.40 -23.54
C TYR A 741 33.61 -22.01 -24.94
N THR A 742 34.05 -22.76 -25.96
CA THR A 742 33.67 -22.55 -27.38
C THR A 742 32.64 -23.58 -27.87
N GLY A 743 32.11 -24.41 -26.97
CA GLY A 743 31.09 -25.40 -27.29
C GLY A 743 29.72 -24.78 -27.54
N ALA A 744 28.87 -25.44 -28.33
CA ALA A 744 27.48 -25.03 -28.48
C ALA A 744 26.74 -25.17 -27.13
N ARG A 745 25.94 -24.16 -26.74
CA ARG A 745 25.15 -24.15 -25.48
C ARG A 745 24.35 -25.44 -25.23
N VAL A 746 23.95 -26.12 -26.30
CA VAL A 746 23.26 -27.43 -26.30
C VAL A 746 24.08 -28.60 -25.70
N ALA A 747 25.37 -28.43 -25.41
CA ALA A 747 26.19 -29.44 -24.74
C ALA A 747 26.11 -29.40 -23.20
N LEU A 748 25.53 -28.36 -22.59
CA LEU A 748 25.31 -28.26 -21.13
C LEU A 748 24.04 -29.05 -20.73
N LYS A 749 24.16 -30.37 -20.58
CA LYS A 749 22.99 -31.26 -20.40
C LYS A 749 22.49 -31.43 -18.96
N ARG A 750 23.22 -30.92 -17.96
CA ARG A 750 22.94 -31.12 -16.53
C ARG A 750 23.26 -29.86 -15.77
N LEU A 751 22.31 -28.93 -15.71
CA LEU A 751 22.41 -27.68 -14.97
C LEU A 751 21.12 -27.55 -14.18
N PHE A 752 21.11 -28.09 -12.96
CA PHE A 752 19.92 -28.13 -12.13
C PHE A 752 19.89 -26.91 -11.23
N ASN A 753 18.68 -26.40 -10.99
CA ASN A 753 18.46 -25.34 -10.04
C ASN A 753 17.13 -25.56 -9.32
N ALA A 754 17.01 -24.99 -8.12
CA ALA A 754 15.75 -24.97 -7.42
C ALA A 754 14.89 -23.79 -7.90
N SER A 755 13.59 -24.00 -7.88
CA SER A 755 12.60 -22.94 -8.02
C SER A 755 11.68 -22.99 -6.82
N ILE A 756 11.36 -21.83 -6.28
CA ILE A 756 10.30 -21.69 -5.28
C ILE A 756 9.09 -21.05 -5.93
N TYR A 757 7.91 -21.47 -5.49
CA TYR A 757 6.64 -21.05 -6.06
C TYR A 757 5.82 -20.32 -5.00
N LEU A 758 5.29 -19.16 -5.38
CA LEU A 758 4.54 -18.27 -4.50
C LEU A 758 3.28 -18.94 -3.94
N ASP A 759 2.69 -19.88 -4.67
CA ASP A 759 1.59 -20.72 -4.23
C ASP A 759 1.87 -21.40 -2.88
N ASN A 760 3.12 -21.81 -2.67
CA ASN A 760 3.55 -22.54 -1.47
C ASN A 760 3.84 -21.62 -0.28
N PHE A 761 3.77 -20.30 -0.46
CA PHE A 761 3.85 -19.32 0.62
C PHE A 761 2.45 -19.04 1.19
N ILE A 762 1.41 -19.27 0.40
CA ILE A 762 0.03 -18.96 0.78
C ILE A 762 -0.51 -20.13 1.61
N GLN A 763 -0.84 -19.84 2.87
CA GLN A 763 -1.42 -20.85 3.76
C GLN A 763 -2.83 -21.24 3.33
N TYR A 764 -3.67 -20.24 3.07
CA TYR A 764 -5.05 -20.43 2.65
C TYR A 764 -5.59 -19.19 1.94
N THR A 765 -6.22 -19.37 0.79
CA THR A 765 -7.17 -18.43 0.18
C THR A 765 -8.13 -19.22 -0.73
N ASN A 766 -9.34 -18.72 -0.93
CA ASN A 766 -10.33 -19.28 -1.85
C ASN A 766 -10.55 -18.41 -3.08
N VAL A 767 -9.71 -17.39 -3.27
CA VAL A 767 -9.77 -16.44 -4.38
C VAL A 767 -8.37 -16.30 -5.01
N GLU A 768 -8.34 -16.12 -6.34
CA GLU A 768 -7.11 -15.76 -7.04
C GLU A 768 -6.78 -14.28 -6.82
N HIS A 769 -5.66 -13.99 -6.17
CA HIS A 769 -5.14 -12.62 -6.07
C HIS A 769 -4.20 -12.36 -7.25
N SER A 770 -4.76 -11.86 -8.36
CA SER A 770 -4.09 -11.63 -9.65
C SER A 770 -2.79 -10.81 -9.54
N ASN A 771 -2.74 -9.87 -8.60
CA ASN A 771 -1.59 -8.99 -8.38
C ASN A 771 -0.44 -9.61 -7.59
N LEU A 772 -0.69 -10.70 -6.85
CA LEU A 772 0.31 -11.28 -5.97
C LEU A 772 1.43 -11.94 -6.80
N ARG A 773 2.66 -11.43 -6.67
CA ARG A 773 3.83 -11.89 -7.45
C ARG A 773 5.14 -11.59 -6.73
N PHE A 774 6.22 -12.26 -7.13
CA PHE A 774 7.57 -11.80 -6.77
C PHE A 774 7.90 -10.51 -7.55
N ASP A 775 8.65 -9.61 -6.93
CA ASP A 775 9.12 -8.34 -7.52
C ASP A 775 10.14 -8.55 -8.65
N VAL A 776 10.93 -9.63 -8.55
CA VAL A 776 11.90 -10.04 -9.57
C VAL A 776 11.21 -10.91 -10.62
N GLY A 777 11.31 -10.51 -11.89
CA GLY A 777 10.85 -11.31 -13.03
C GLY A 777 9.34 -11.30 -13.31
N ASN A 778 8.53 -10.58 -12.52
CA ASN A 778 7.06 -10.50 -12.67
C ASN A 778 6.34 -11.87 -12.70
N THR A 779 6.88 -12.88 -12.00
CA THR A 779 6.37 -14.26 -12.04
C THR A 779 5.96 -14.77 -10.66
N SER A 780 5.07 -15.78 -10.60
CA SER A 780 4.77 -16.55 -9.37
C SER A 780 5.85 -17.58 -9.03
N GLN A 781 6.93 -17.60 -9.80
CA GLN A 781 8.07 -18.50 -9.65
C GLN A 781 9.33 -17.66 -9.45
N LEU A 782 10.10 -17.96 -8.41
CA LEU A 782 11.42 -17.39 -8.20
C LEU A 782 12.46 -18.50 -8.43
N ILE A 783 13.33 -18.29 -9.40
CA ILE A 783 14.48 -19.16 -9.65
C ILE A 783 15.60 -18.66 -8.75
N THR A 784 16.03 -19.49 -7.80
CA THR A 784 17.08 -19.10 -6.86
C THR A 784 18.40 -19.04 -7.61
N PRO A 785 19.15 -17.92 -7.62
CA PRO A 785 20.43 -17.87 -8.31
C PRO A 785 21.35 -19.01 -7.84
N TYR A 786 22.10 -19.58 -8.78
CA TYR A 786 23.46 -20.03 -8.54
C TYR A 786 24.29 -19.15 -9.47
N SER A 787 25.44 -18.63 -9.05
CA SER A 787 26.19 -17.63 -9.85
C SER A 787 27.12 -18.30 -10.87
N PRO A 788 26.73 -18.40 -12.15
CA PRO A 788 27.67 -18.23 -13.25
C PRO A 788 27.29 -16.98 -14.03
N VAL A 789 28.20 -16.02 -14.09
CA VAL A 789 28.11 -14.91 -15.04
C VAL A 789 28.24 -15.51 -16.45
N ILE A 790 27.16 -15.46 -17.24
CA ILE A 790 27.17 -15.87 -18.66
C ILE A 790 27.04 -14.60 -19.51
N THR A 791 28.15 -14.13 -20.07
CA THR A 791 28.19 -12.92 -20.92
C THR A 791 28.59 -13.33 -22.33
N ALA A 792 27.83 -12.89 -23.33
CA ALA A 792 28.21 -12.95 -24.76
C ALA A 792 28.82 -14.28 -25.27
N GLY A 793 28.31 -15.43 -24.80
CA GLY A 793 28.79 -16.74 -25.25
C GLY A 793 29.99 -17.32 -24.46
N ALA A 794 30.45 -16.62 -23.43
CA ALA A 794 31.40 -17.10 -22.45
C ALA A 794 30.74 -17.18 -21.05
N ILE A 795 31.08 -18.21 -20.28
CA ILE A 795 30.84 -18.19 -18.84
C ILE A 795 32.04 -17.44 -18.25
N GLU A 796 31.86 -16.16 -17.89
CA GLU A 796 32.92 -15.24 -17.45
C GLU A 796 33.47 -15.58 -16.07
N ASN A 797 32.74 -16.37 -15.26
CA ASN A 797 33.19 -16.76 -13.94
C ASN A 797 33.31 -18.30 -13.79
N PRO A 798 34.50 -18.90 -13.99
CA PRO A 798 34.71 -20.33 -13.80
C PRO A 798 34.69 -20.75 -12.32
N ASN A 799 34.79 -19.79 -11.39
CA ASN A 799 34.77 -20.04 -9.96
C ASN A 799 33.33 -20.06 -9.44
N LEU A 800 32.58 -21.08 -9.84
CA LEU A 800 31.29 -21.40 -9.22
C LEU A 800 31.46 -21.45 -7.70
N ASN A 801 30.48 -20.94 -6.95
CA ASN A 801 30.56 -20.83 -5.48
C ASN A 801 31.74 -19.97 -4.97
N GLY A 802 32.22 -19.03 -5.79
CA GLY A 802 33.40 -18.22 -5.48
C GLY A 802 34.70 -19.05 -5.36
N GLY A 803 34.72 -20.27 -5.94
CA GLY A 803 35.83 -21.22 -5.84
C GLY A 803 35.79 -22.10 -4.59
N ASN A 804 34.74 -22.01 -3.76
CA ASN A 804 34.59 -22.81 -2.56
C ASN A 804 33.77 -24.09 -2.81
N ASN A 805 34.08 -25.15 -2.05
CA ASN A 805 33.31 -26.40 -2.07
C ASN A 805 31.85 -26.21 -1.63
N THR A 806 31.62 -25.28 -0.72
CA THR A 806 30.31 -24.92 -0.17
C THR A 806 30.21 -23.41 -0.09
N PHE A 807 29.04 -22.87 -0.40
CA PHE A 807 28.79 -21.43 -0.44
C PHE A 807 27.39 -21.14 0.08
N GLU A 808 27.29 -20.13 0.94
CA GLU A 808 26.01 -19.58 1.38
C GLU A 808 25.88 -18.16 0.82
N GLU A 809 24.77 -17.88 0.17
CA GLU A 809 24.39 -16.52 -0.21
C GLU A 809 23.01 -16.19 0.31
N THR A 810 22.83 -14.95 0.73
CA THR A 810 21.50 -14.42 1.05
C THR A 810 20.87 -13.90 -0.23
N ILE A 811 19.73 -14.48 -0.59
CA ILE A 811 18.90 -14.03 -1.69
C ILE A 811 17.83 -13.13 -1.11
N SER A 812 17.81 -11.88 -1.54
CA SER A 812 16.73 -10.93 -1.26
C SER A 812 15.69 -10.95 -2.38
N TYR A 813 14.42 -10.93 -2.03
CA TYR A 813 13.29 -10.87 -2.96
C TYR A 813 12.13 -10.12 -2.30
N GLY A 814 11.36 -9.42 -3.11
CA GLY A 814 10.14 -8.74 -2.70
C GLY A 814 8.89 -9.52 -3.11
N ILE A 815 7.83 -9.40 -2.33
CA ILE A 815 6.47 -9.85 -2.70
C ILE A 815 5.60 -8.61 -2.89
N VAL A 816 5.01 -8.50 -4.08
CA VAL A 816 4.15 -7.40 -4.50
C VAL A 816 2.70 -7.88 -4.48
N GLY A 817 1.77 -7.00 -4.07
CA GLY A 817 0.33 -7.28 -4.07
C GLY A 817 -0.20 -7.89 -2.77
N ASN A 818 0.67 -8.16 -1.79
CA ASN A 818 0.25 -8.59 -0.45
C ASN A 818 -0.03 -7.38 0.48
N SER A 819 0.74 -6.30 0.33
CA SER A 819 0.51 -5.00 0.98
C SER A 819 0.79 -3.85 0.00
N ILE A 820 0.56 -2.60 0.46
CA ILE A 820 0.73 -1.37 -0.34
C ILE A 820 2.21 -1.17 -0.72
N SER A 821 3.13 -1.63 0.14
CA SER A 821 4.57 -1.64 -0.11
C SER A 821 5.05 -3.02 -0.55
N ILE A 822 6.22 -3.08 -1.17
CA ILE A 822 6.89 -4.36 -1.45
C ILE A 822 7.30 -5.01 -0.13
N GLU A 823 6.85 -6.25 0.10
CA GLU A 823 7.26 -7.05 1.26
C GLU A 823 8.60 -7.71 0.98
N ASN A 824 9.67 -7.14 1.53
CA ASN A 824 11.01 -7.65 1.34
C ASN A 824 11.28 -8.84 2.27
N HIS A 825 11.73 -9.93 1.69
CA HIS A 825 12.12 -11.16 2.37
C HIS A 825 13.52 -11.59 1.94
N THR A 826 14.10 -12.48 2.74
CA THR A 826 15.38 -13.09 2.44
C THR A 826 15.31 -14.60 2.65
N LEU A 827 16.13 -15.34 1.91
CA LEU A 827 16.40 -16.75 2.16
C LEU A 827 17.88 -17.04 1.90
N ILE A 828 18.42 -18.07 2.56
CA ILE A 828 19.81 -18.49 2.37
C ILE A 828 19.86 -19.61 1.32
N ASN A 829 20.57 -19.39 0.21
CA ASN A 829 20.93 -20.45 -0.72
C ASN A 829 22.23 -21.13 -0.28
N ARG A 830 22.12 -22.41 0.07
CA ARG A 830 23.23 -23.33 0.35
C ARG A 830 23.59 -24.07 -0.92
N SER A 831 24.59 -23.53 -1.62
CA SER A 831 25.11 -24.13 -2.85
C SER A 831 26.35 -24.98 -2.56
N VAL A 832 26.37 -26.21 -3.08
CA VAL A 832 27.53 -27.10 -3.00
C VAL A 832 28.10 -27.39 -4.37
N LEU A 833 29.43 -27.36 -4.50
CA LEU A 833 30.11 -27.79 -5.72
C LEU A 833 29.96 -29.29 -5.84
N ASN A 834 29.50 -29.77 -7.01
CA ASN A 834 29.18 -31.19 -7.19
C ASN A 834 30.38 -32.10 -6.82
N SER A 835 31.58 -31.76 -7.30
CA SER A 835 32.82 -32.50 -7.02
C SER A 835 33.27 -32.51 -5.57
N ALA A 836 32.80 -31.59 -4.71
CA ALA A 836 33.12 -31.57 -3.28
C ALA A 836 32.59 -32.80 -2.53
N SER A 837 31.59 -33.49 -3.11
CA SER A 837 30.98 -34.70 -2.53
C SER A 837 31.52 -36.01 -3.13
N LYS A 838 32.44 -35.96 -4.10
CA LYS A 838 32.79 -37.11 -4.96
C LYS A 838 33.37 -38.31 -4.19
N ASP A 839 34.06 -38.06 -3.08
CA ASP A 839 34.76 -39.09 -2.30
C ASP A 839 33.92 -39.63 -1.13
N LYS A 840 32.68 -39.16 -1.00
CA LYS A 840 31.75 -39.57 0.06
C LYS A 840 30.63 -40.42 -0.52
N THR A 841 30.10 -41.33 0.29
CA THR A 841 28.97 -42.20 -0.07
C THR A 841 27.83 -42.03 0.93
N PRO A 842 26.96 -41.01 0.77
CA PRO A 842 25.77 -40.90 1.59
C PRO A 842 24.86 -42.13 1.44
N THR A 843 24.31 -42.58 2.56
CA THR A 843 23.31 -43.66 2.62
C THR A 843 22.08 -43.12 3.33
N ILE A 844 20.92 -43.21 2.68
CA ILE A 844 19.70 -42.55 3.19
C ILE A 844 18.57 -43.55 3.42
N LEU A 845 18.03 -43.55 4.63
CA LEU A 845 16.76 -44.18 4.98
C LEU A 845 15.64 -43.15 4.84
N ILE A 846 14.76 -43.35 3.87
CA ILE A 846 13.60 -42.49 3.64
C ILE A 846 12.37 -43.13 4.31
N ILE A 847 11.69 -42.38 5.15
CA ILE A 847 10.49 -42.79 5.88
C ILE A 847 9.36 -41.82 5.53
N GLY A 848 8.23 -42.32 5.07
CA GLY A 848 7.13 -41.45 4.65
C GLY A 848 5.85 -42.20 4.29
N ASP A 849 4.90 -41.45 3.76
CA ASP A 849 3.56 -41.94 3.47
C ASP A 849 3.32 -42.26 1.99
N SER A 850 2.09 -42.09 1.49
CA SER A 850 1.72 -42.35 0.09
C SER A 850 2.47 -41.46 -0.90
N VAL A 851 2.88 -40.25 -0.51
CA VAL A 851 3.68 -39.37 -1.39
C VAL A 851 5.09 -39.93 -1.57
N SER A 852 5.71 -40.42 -0.50
CA SER A 852 7.01 -41.10 -0.53
C SER A 852 6.98 -42.47 -1.21
N PHE A 853 5.85 -43.17 -1.09
CA PHE A 853 5.58 -44.38 -1.87
C PHE A 853 5.42 -44.08 -3.37
N GLY A 854 5.23 -42.79 -3.72
CA GLY A 854 5.05 -42.28 -5.06
C GLY A 854 3.68 -42.63 -5.63
N GLN A 855 2.64 -42.74 -4.82
CA GLN A 855 1.28 -42.98 -5.33
C GLN A 855 0.97 -41.94 -6.44
N ASN A 856 0.66 -42.42 -7.64
CA ASN A 856 0.47 -41.60 -8.86
C ASN A 856 1.66 -40.74 -9.34
N ALA A 857 2.89 -41.02 -8.93
CA ALA A 857 4.09 -40.30 -9.40
C ALA A 857 4.42 -40.63 -10.87
N TYR A 858 3.70 -40.01 -11.80
CA TYR A 858 3.88 -40.13 -13.26
C TYR A 858 4.22 -38.77 -13.88
N PHE A 859 4.95 -38.78 -15.00
CA PHE A 859 5.05 -37.60 -15.87
C PHE A 859 3.83 -37.57 -16.80
N SER A 860 3.39 -36.39 -17.22
CA SER A 860 2.20 -36.26 -18.08
C SER A 860 2.29 -37.04 -19.39
N ASN A 861 3.51 -37.16 -19.92
CA ASN A 861 3.83 -37.84 -21.17
C ASN A 861 4.43 -39.24 -20.96
N SER A 862 4.37 -39.81 -19.75
CA SER A 862 4.98 -41.11 -19.45
C SER A 862 4.18 -41.94 -18.46
N ASN A 863 3.92 -43.19 -18.84
CA ASN A 863 3.33 -44.19 -17.94
C ASN A 863 4.36 -44.77 -16.95
N ALA A 864 5.64 -44.35 -17.02
CA ALA A 864 6.66 -44.80 -16.09
C ALA A 864 6.54 -44.05 -14.76
N LYS A 865 6.43 -44.82 -13.67
CA LYS A 865 6.36 -44.28 -12.30
C LYS A 865 7.75 -43.81 -11.86
N TRP A 866 7.89 -42.56 -11.44
CA TRP A 866 9.14 -41.99 -10.93
C TRP A 866 8.93 -41.28 -9.60
N ASN A 867 9.13 -41.99 -8.50
CA ASN A 867 9.16 -41.38 -7.17
C ASN A 867 10.52 -40.74 -6.87
N TYR A 868 10.57 -39.85 -5.88
CA TYR A 868 11.80 -39.10 -5.58
C TYR A 868 12.96 -39.99 -5.11
N THR A 869 12.69 -41.20 -4.58
CA THR A 869 13.75 -42.16 -4.19
C THR A 869 14.49 -42.69 -5.41
N MET A 870 13.75 -43.05 -6.48
CA MET A 870 14.32 -43.51 -7.76
C MET A 870 15.05 -42.38 -8.48
N ILE A 871 14.43 -41.19 -8.53
CA ILE A 871 15.02 -40.01 -9.17
C ILE A 871 16.33 -39.63 -8.46
N LEU A 872 16.35 -39.60 -7.13
CA LEU A 872 17.56 -39.31 -6.34
C LEU A 872 18.71 -40.27 -6.67
N ASN A 873 18.45 -41.59 -6.71
CA ASN A 873 19.44 -42.58 -7.12
C ASN A 873 19.95 -42.31 -8.54
N LYS A 874 19.03 -41.94 -9.45
CA LYS A 874 19.39 -41.61 -10.82
C LYS A 874 20.30 -40.40 -10.92
N MET A 875 20.07 -39.37 -10.09
CA MET A 875 20.88 -38.15 -10.10
C MET A 875 22.35 -38.45 -9.75
N PHE A 876 22.61 -39.17 -8.65
CA PHE A 876 23.97 -39.58 -8.27
C PHE A 876 24.61 -40.53 -9.28
N LYS A 877 23.86 -41.50 -9.82
CA LYS A 877 24.39 -42.39 -10.87
C LYS A 877 24.84 -41.62 -12.09
N LYS A 878 24.04 -40.65 -12.52
CA LYS A 878 24.40 -39.83 -13.66
C LYS A 878 25.61 -38.92 -13.38
N ASP A 879 25.82 -38.45 -12.14
CA ASP A 879 27.07 -37.77 -11.76
C ASP A 879 28.26 -38.71 -11.92
N LYS A 880 28.15 -39.93 -11.39
CA LYS A 880 29.18 -40.97 -11.53
C LYS A 880 29.47 -41.29 -12.99
N THR A 881 28.44 -41.48 -13.82
CA THR A 881 28.59 -41.73 -15.26
C THR A 881 29.26 -40.56 -15.97
N GLN A 882 28.86 -39.32 -15.66
CA GLN A 882 29.45 -38.11 -16.24
C GLN A 882 30.94 -37.97 -15.91
N ASN A 883 31.36 -38.46 -14.73
CA ASN A 883 32.73 -38.36 -14.23
C ASN A 883 33.56 -39.65 -14.42
N GLY A 884 33.34 -40.38 -15.52
CA GLY A 884 34.17 -41.53 -15.89
C GLY A 884 33.93 -42.80 -15.06
N GLY A 885 32.83 -42.86 -14.29
CA GLY A 885 32.39 -44.07 -13.58
C GLY A 885 32.99 -44.27 -12.19
N THR A 886 33.74 -43.32 -11.64
CA THR A 886 34.34 -43.37 -10.30
C THR A 886 33.81 -42.25 -9.39
N GLY A 887 33.88 -42.45 -8.07
CA GLY A 887 33.33 -41.52 -7.08
C GLY A 887 31.79 -41.43 -7.08
N TYR A 888 31.27 -40.42 -6.41
CA TYR A 888 29.84 -40.07 -6.31
C TYR A 888 28.96 -41.23 -5.87
N GLY A 889 29.43 -41.98 -4.87
CA GLY A 889 28.69 -43.09 -4.30
C GLY A 889 27.39 -42.61 -3.68
N PHE A 890 26.32 -43.40 -3.81
CA PHE A 890 25.06 -43.15 -3.14
C PHE A 890 24.29 -44.45 -2.99
N ARG A 891 23.61 -44.61 -1.85
CA ARG A 891 22.73 -45.75 -1.61
C ARG A 891 21.48 -45.35 -0.85
N THR A 892 20.40 -46.04 -1.16
CA THR A 892 19.11 -45.92 -0.48
C THR A 892 18.92 -47.13 0.41
N VAL A 893 18.38 -46.94 1.62
CA VAL A 893 18.24 -47.98 2.63
C VAL A 893 16.75 -48.22 2.91
N GLY A 894 16.32 -49.49 2.97
CA GLY A 894 14.92 -49.84 3.25
C GLY A 894 14.56 -51.27 2.85
N THR A 895 13.38 -51.70 3.27
CA THR A 895 12.82 -53.03 2.92
C THR A 895 11.91 -53.00 1.68
N ILE A 896 11.44 -51.82 1.26
CA ILE A 896 10.57 -51.67 0.08
C ILE A 896 11.43 -51.34 -1.13
N SER A 897 11.39 -52.19 -2.16
CA SER A 897 12.16 -51.99 -3.39
C SER A 897 11.36 -51.29 -4.48
N PHE A 898 12.00 -50.32 -5.14
CA PHE A 898 11.54 -49.70 -6.38
C PHE A 898 12.57 -49.96 -7.47
N THR A 899 12.10 -50.21 -8.68
CA THR A 899 12.95 -50.48 -9.84
C THR A 899 12.65 -49.44 -10.91
N ASP A 900 13.68 -48.72 -11.36
CA ASP A 900 13.54 -47.76 -12.45
C ASP A 900 13.50 -48.43 -13.83
N THR A 901 13.31 -47.61 -14.88
CA THR A 901 13.22 -48.09 -16.26
C THR A 901 14.52 -48.71 -16.78
N ASP A 902 15.66 -48.42 -16.13
CA ASP A 902 16.97 -48.98 -16.48
C ASP A 902 17.28 -50.23 -15.64
N GLY A 903 16.33 -50.69 -14.82
CA GLY A 903 16.47 -51.85 -13.94
C GLY A 903 17.18 -51.55 -12.61
N ASP A 904 17.47 -50.27 -12.33
CA ASP A 904 18.16 -49.88 -11.12
C ASP A 904 17.23 -49.95 -9.91
N LYS A 905 17.69 -50.64 -8.86
CA LYS A 905 16.93 -50.74 -7.61
C LYS A 905 17.23 -49.60 -6.64
N SER A 906 16.19 -49.17 -5.95
CA SER A 906 16.25 -48.25 -4.81
C SER A 906 15.32 -48.72 -3.71
N TYR A 907 15.57 -48.30 -2.48
CA TYR A 907 14.92 -48.83 -1.30
C TYR A 907 14.47 -47.73 -0.34
N ASN A 908 13.30 -47.87 0.27
CA ASN A 908 12.87 -46.99 1.36
C ASN A 908 11.92 -47.70 2.33
N GLU A 909 11.38 -46.94 3.29
CA GLU A 909 10.36 -47.34 4.26
C GLU A 909 9.12 -46.42 4.13
N ALA A 910 8.60 -46.27 2.91
CA ALA A 910 7.40 -45.49 2.64
C ALA A 910 6.14 -46.34 2.51
N TYR A 911 5.11 -46.06 3.31
CA TYR A 911 3.88 -46.86 3.36
C TYR A 911 2.65 -46.00 3.04
N SER A 912 1.90 -46.39 2.00
CA SER A 912 0.64 -45.72 1.66
C SER A 912 -0.36 -45.79 2.83
N GLY A 913 -1.06 -44.69 3.06
CA GLY A 913 -2.09 -44.57 4.11
C GLY A 913 -1.56 -44.50 5.55
N THR A 914 -0.26 -44.30 5.76
CA THR A 914 0.34 -44.25 7.11
C THR A 914 0.73 -42.82 7.53
N THR A 915 0.87 -42.62 8.84
CA THR A 915 1.37 -41.39 9.48
C THR A 915 2.45 -41.77 10.51
N LEU A 916 3.05 -40.81 11.21
CA LEU A 916 3.94 -41.13 12.35
C LEU A 916 3.14 -41.68 13.54
N GLN A 917 2.00 -41.05 13.84
CA GLN A 917 1.17 -41.28 15.02
C GLN A 917 0.25 -42.52 14.92
N GLY A 918 -0.46 -42.83 16.01
CA GLY A 918 -1.59 -43.78 16.01
C GLY A 918 -1.22 -45.16 15.49
N THR A 919 -2.03 -45.70 14.55
CA THR A 919 -1.76 -46.97 13.86
C THR A 919 -0.71 -46.84 12.72
N GLY A 920 0.13 -45.81 12.77
CA GLY A 920 1.14 -45.46 11.77
C GLY A 920 2.52 -46.09 12.02
N LEU A 921 3.58 -45.31 11.80
CA LEU A 921 4.98 -45.79 11.88
C LEU A 921 5.32 -46.37 13.25
N PHE A 922 4.96 -45.69 14.34
CA PHE A 922 5.34 -46.10 15.69
C PHE A 922 4.70 -47.42 16.16
N THR A 923 3.67 -47.89 15.47
CA THR A 923 3.00 -49.17 15.76
C THR A 923 3.20 -50.20 14.64
N ASN A 924 4.05 -49.91 13.65
CA ASN A 924 4.30 -50.81 12.53
C ASN A 924 5.10 -52.04 13.00
N PRO A 925 4.58 -53.28 12.83
CA PRO A 925 5.21 -54.53 13.32
C PRO A 925 6.64 -54.77 12.83
N LYS A 926 7.05 -54.15 11.71
CA LYS A 926 8.43 -54.22 11.22
C LYS A 926 9.44 -53.60 12.19
N PHE A 927 9.02 -52.60 12.95
CA PHE A 927 9.88 -51.87 13.89
C PHE A 927 9.64 -52.23 15.35
N LEU A 928 8.51 -52.87 15.67
CA LEU A 928 8.16 -53.25 17.05
C LEU A 928 9.03 -54.38 17.59
N ASP A 929 9.67 -54.13 18.74
CA ASP A 929 10.39 -55.13 19.52
C ASP A 929 9.44 -56.09 20.26
N GLY A 930 10.00 -57.03 21.04
CA GLY A 930 9.23 -58.01 21.80
C GLY A 930 8.30 -57.43 22.87
N SER A 931 8.43 -56.14 23.20
CA SER A 931 7.55 -55.40 24.13
C SER A 931 6.57 -54.49 23.40
N ASN A 932 6.43 -54.62 22.06
CA ASN A 932 5.63 -53.75 21.20
C ASN A 932 6.08 -52.27 21.23
N VAL A 933 7.37 -52.01 21.44
CA VAL A 933 7.95 -50.67 21.39
C VAL A 933 8.70 -50.46 20.07
N PHE A 934 8.49 -49.29 19.45
CA PHE A 934 9.19 -48.92 18.21
C PHE A 934 10.71 -48.82 18.40
N SER A 935 11.46 -49.54 17.56
CA SER A 935 12.93 -49.57 17.58
C SER A 935 13.53 -49.86 16.20
N PHE A 936 14.38 -48.95 15.69
CA PHE A 936 15.15 -49.21 14.45
C PHE A 936 16.18 -50.32 14.64
N ASN A 937 16.73 -50.51 15.84
CA ASN A 937 17.60 -51.65 16.13
C ASN A 937 16.89 -52.98 15.90
N ASN A 938 15.62 -53.08 16.30
CA ASN A 938 14.84 -54.28 16.05
C ASN A 938 14.52 -54.47 14.55
N TRP A 939 14.25 -53.38 13.82
CA TRP A 939 14.16 -53.43 12.36
C TRP A 939 15.46 -53.94 11.72
N LEU A 940 16.64 -53.49 12.17
CA LEU A 940 17.93 -54.03 11.73
C LEU A 940 18.05 -55.53 12.05
N THR A 941 17.70 -55.98 13.25
CA THR A 941 17.75 -57.40 13.62
C THR A 941 16.85 -58.28 12.75
N LYS A 942 15.74 -57.73 12.24
CA LYS A 942 14.84 -58.44 11.34
C LYS A 942 15.35 -58.45 9.90
N TYR A 943 15.87 -57.33 9.42
CA TYR A 943 16.02 -57.11 7.98
C TYR A 943 17.45 -56.85 7.49
N ARG A 944 18.48 -56.80 8.35
CA ARG A 944 19.86 -56.48 7.94
C ARG A 944 20.37 -57.37 6.80
N THR A 945 20.89 -56.72 5.75
CA THR A 945 21.50 -57.38 4.59
C THR A 945 22.89 -56.85 4.27
N CYS A 946 23.34 -55.77 4.92
CA CYS A 946 24.67 -55.19 4.77
C CYS A 946 25.34 -54.87 6.11
N ASN A 947 26.67 -54.70 6.09
CA ASN A 947 27.41 -54.11 7.20
C ASN A 947 27.20 -52.57 7.25
N ALA A 948 27.80 -51.89 8.23
CA ALA A 948 27.68 -50.44 8.41
C ALA A 948 28.28 -49.62 7.23
N ASN A 949 29.25 -50.18 6.51
CA ASN A 949 29.83 -49.57 5.30
C ASN A 949 28.96 -49.79 4.05
N GLY A 950 27.87 -50.54 4.19
CA GLY A 950 27.00 -50.95 3.10
C GLY A 950 27.49 -52.20 2.34
N ASP A 951 28.59 -52.84 2.73
CA ASP A 951 29.03 -54.07 2.08
C ASP A 951 28.02 -55.20 2.32
N ARG A 952 27.77 -55.98 1.27
CA ARG A 952 26.82 -57.09 1.31
C ARG A 952 27.25 -58.15 2.32
N LEU A 953 26.30 -58.63 3.13
CA LEU A 953 26.46 -59.82 3.94
C LEU A 953 26.05 -61.07 3.14
N TYR A 954 26.83 -62.14 3.28
CA TYR A 954 26.63 -63.44 2.67
C TYR A 954 26.37 -64.50 3.73
N PHE A 955 25.53 -65.49 3.45
CA PHE A 955 25.15 -66.56 4.39
C PHE A 955 26.27 -67.55 4.69
N ASN A 956 27.34 -67.56 3.88
CA ASN A 956 28.49 -68.43 4.08
C ASN A 956 29.77 -67.76 3.55
N ASN A 957 30.91 -68.32 3.95
CA ASN A 957 32.25 -67.86 3.56
C ASN A 957 32.57 -68.01 2.05
N SER A 958 31.69 -68.66 1.28
CA SER A 958 31.82 -68.86 -0.17
C SER A 958 31.02 -67.84 -0.99
N GLY A 959 30.43 -66.83 -0.33
CA GLY A 959 29.67 -65.77 -1.01
C GLY A 959 28.24 -66.15 -1.37
N GLY A 960 27.62 -67.10 -0.66
CA GLY A 960 26.21 -67.45 -0.85
C GLY A 960 25.27 -66.30 -0.45
N THR A 961 24.44 -65.83 -1.38
CA THR A 961 23.48 -64.74 -1.14
C THR A 961 22.09 -65.21 -0.69
N THR A 962 21.83 -66.52 -0.75
CA THR A 962 20.57 -67.14 -0.35
C THR A 962 20.78 -68.10 0.81
N GLY A 963 19.79 -68.19 1.70
CA GLY A 963 19.85 -69.02 2.90
C GLY A 963 18.49 -69.14 3.60
N THR A 964 18.47 -69.83 4.74
CA THR A 964 17.26 -69.99 5.57
C THR A 964 17.15 -68.84 6.56
N ALA A 965 15.97 -68.24 6.67
CA ALA A 965 15.71 -67.16 7.64
C ALA A 965 15.88 -67.67 9.09
N GLY A 966 16.50 -66.86 9.95
CA GLY A 966 16.75 -67.22 11.35
C GLY A 966 17.58 -66.18 12.12
N SER A 967 17.43 -66.15 13.44
CA SER A 967 18.05 -65.15 14.33
C SER A 967 19.55 -65.37 14.62
N SER A 968 20.15 -66.41 14.08
CA SER A 968 21.56 -66.80 14.35
C SER A 968 22.41 -66.88 13.08
N ASN A 969 21.94 -66.28 11.98
CA ASN A 969 22.63 -66.33 10.70
C ASN A 969 23.86 -65.39 10.71
N THR A 970 25.06 -65.95 10.81
CA THR A 970 26.31 -65.19 10.67
C THR A 970 26.43 -64.58 9.27
N GLY A 971 26.75 -63.29 9.20
CA GLY A 971 27.02 -62.59 7.95
C GLY A 971 28.51 -62.59 7.61
N TYR A 972 28.86 -63.10 6.44
CA TYR A 972 30.21 -63.06 5.90
C TYR A 972 30.37 -61.91 4.89
N LEU A 973 31.59 -61.39 4.74
CA LEU A 973 31.94 -60.41 3.70
C LEU A 973 32.32 -61.11 2.38
N ALA A 974 32.45 -60.34 1.30
CA ALA A 974 32.77 -60.87 -0.03
C ALA A 974 34.09 -61.67 -0.10
N ASN A 975 35.04 -61.38 0.80
CA ASN A 975 36.31 -62.09 0.93
C ASN A 975 36.21 -63.36 1.81
N GLY A 976 35.01 -63.73 2.26
CA GLY A 976 34.74 -64.90 3.10
C GLY A 976 35.01 -64.71 4.60
N SER A 977 35.45 -63.53 5.04
CA SER A 977 35.63 -63.23 6.47
C SER A 977 34.30 -63.03 7.20
N ASP A 978 34.24 -63.42 8.47
CA ASP A 978 33.10 -63.12 9.34
C ASP A 978 33.04 -61.60 9.58
N SER A 979 31.87 -61.00 9.31
CA SER A 979 31.67 -59.55 9.49
C SER A 979 31.46 -59.16 10.96
N GLY A 980 31.24 -60.12 11.86
CA GLY A 980 30.81 -59.88 13.24
C GLY A 980 29.35 -59.43 13.37
N LEU A 981 28.59 -59.45 12.26
CA LEU A 981 27.18 -59.07 12.21
C LEU A 981 26.32 -60.27 11.81
N LEU A 982 25.07 -60.25 12.27
CA LEU A 982 24.06 -61.23 11.86
C LEU A 982 23.27 -60.72 10.65
N ILE A 983 22.96 -61.61 9.73
CA ILE A 983 21.94 -61.40 8.71
C ILE A 983 20.58 -61.36 9.40
N GLY A 984 19.70 -60.47 8.93
CA GLY A 984 18.38 -60.27 9.50
C GLY A 984 17.57 -61.55 9.59
N SER A 985 16.86 -61.71 10.72
CA SER A 985 16.12 -62.94 11.03
C SER A 985 15.02 -63.32 10.05
N THR A 986 14.53 -62.39 9.22
CA THR A 986 13.52 -62.66 8.20
C THR A 986 14.10 -62.80 6.79
N ILE A 987 15.42 -62.63 6.62
CA ILE A 987 16.07 -62.59 5.31
C ILE A 987 16.34 -64.01 4.82
N THR A 988 15.93 -64.29 3.58
CA THR A 988 16.27 -65.51 2.83
C THR A 988 17.17 -65.24 1.62
N ASN A 989 17.25 -63.97 1.19
CA ASN A 989 18.10 -63.52 0.10
C ASN A 989 18.65 -62.14 0.42
N THR A 990 19.96 -62.02 0.59
CA THR A 990 20.58 -60.75 0.95
C THR A 990 20.59 -59.74 -0.21
N LEU A 991 20.33 -60.14 -1.46
CA LEU A 991 20.17 -59.23 -2.60
C LEU A 991 18.75 -58.64 -2.74
N SER A 992 17.82 -59.02 -1.87
CA SER A 992 16.41 -58.58 -1.97
C SER A 992 16.20 -57.14 -1.54
N MET A 993 17.04 -56.63 -0.64
CA MET A 993 16.92 -55.30 -0.04
C MET A 993 18.27 -54.81 0.51
N ASP A 994 18.37 -53.50 0.74
CA ASP A 994 19.53 -52.88 1.37
C ASP A 994 19.12 -52.33 2.74
N VAL A 995 19.46 -53.06 3.79
CA VAL A 995 19.16 -52.67 5.17
C VAL A 995 20.42 -52.77 6.02
N TYR A 996 20.82 -51.62 6.55
CA TYR A 996 21.97 -51.41 7.42
C TYR A 996 21.86 -50.03 8.07
N GLU A 997 22.84 -49.66 8.88
CA GLU A 997 22.89 -48.35 9.54
C GLU A 997 23.04 -47.22 8.50
N PRO A 998 22.09 -46.29 8.42
CA PRO A 998 22.15 -45.20 7.43
C PRO A 998 22.96 -44.01 7.96
N THR A 999 23.61 -43.27 7.06
CA THR A 999 24.23 -41.98 7.42
C THR A 999 23.19 -40.87 7.54
N HIS A 1000 22.08 -40.99 6.81
CA HIS A 1000 20.98 -40.03 6.83
C HIS A 1000 19.62 -40.72 7.04
N VAL A 1001 18.75 -40.08 7.81
CA VAL A 1001 17.34 -40.48 7.92
C VAL A 1001 16.47 -39.31 7.52
N PHE A 1002 15.55 -39.51 6.59
CA PHE A 1002 14.64 -38.47 6.12
C PHE A 1002 13.19 -38.83 6.44
N CYS A 1003 12.49 -37.93 7.13
CA CYS A 1003 11.08 -38.09 7.48
C CYS A 1003 10.20 -37.19 6.59
N PHE A 1004 9.22 -37.81 5.93
CA PHE A 1004 8.31 -37.16 4.99
C PHE A 1004 6.86 -37.66 5.17
N HIS A 1005 6.38 -37.65 6.42
CA HIS A 1005 4.99 -37.94 6.77
C HIS A 1005 4.24 -36.64 7.05
N CYS A 1006 3.06 -36.47 6.44
CA CYS A 1006 2.07 -35.46 6.87
C CYS A 1006 0.76 -35.54 6.06
N SER A 1007 0.72 -36.30 4.97
CA SER A 1007 -0.44 -36.35 4.06
C SER A 1007 -1.65 -36.98 4.76
N ASN A 1008 -1.41 -37.95 5.65
CA ASN A 1008 -2.47 -38.66 6.36
C ASN A 1008 -2.83 -38.04 7.73
N ALA A 1009 -1.94 -37.26 8.34
CA ALA A 1009 -2.22 -36.48 9.55
C ALA A 1009 -1.18 -35.35 9.70
N ALA A 1010 -1.58 -34.23 10.29
CA ALA A 1010 -0.64 -33.17 10.66
C ALA A 1010 0.34 -33.68 11.73
N ILE A 1011 1.63 -33.37 11.60
CA ILE A 1011 2.65 -33.84 12.53
C ILE A 1011 2.93 -32.78 13.58
N SER A 1012 2.83 -33.14 14.85
CA SER A 1012 3.11 -32.24 15.97
C SER A 1012 4.60 -32.24 16.32
N LYS A 1013 5.04 -31.25 17.09
CA LYS A 1013 6.38 -31.22 17.67
C LYS A 1013 6.69 -32.48 18.49
N ALA A 1014 5.74 -32.95 19.30
CA ALA A 1014 5.94 -34.13 20.14
C ALA A 1014 6.21 -35.40 19.31
N ASP A 1015 5.58 -35.51 18.14
CA ASP A 1015 5.80 -36.64 17.23
C ASP A 1015 7.17 -36.60 16.57
N TYR A 1016 7.62 -35.41 16.14
CA TYR A 1016 8.96 -35.22 15.61
C TYR A 1016 10.03 -35.44 16.69
N ASP A 1017 9.85 -34.92 17.90
CA ASP A 1017 10.75 -35.15 19.02
C ASP A 1017 10.86 -36.65 19.33
N LEU A 1018 9.73 -37.36 19.35
CA LEU A 1018 9.71 -38.80 19.52
C LEU A 1018 10.45 -39.49 18.37
N PHE A 1019 10.15 -39.16 17.12
CA PHE A 1019 10.85 -39.71 15.96
C PHE A 1019 12.37 -39.51 16.03
N ILE A 1020 12.82 -38.28 16.30
CA ILE A 1020 14.24 -37.91 16.44
C ILE A 1020 14.89 -38.75 17.55
N SER A 1021 14.23 -38.88 18.71
CA SER A 1021 14.75 -39.67 19.82
C SER A 1021 14.94 -41.15 19.45
N ARG A 1022 14.01 -41.72 18.66
CA ARG A 1022 14.07 -43.12 18.20
C ARG A 1022 15.18 -43.33 17.18
N VAL A 1023 15.38 -42.37 16.28
CA VAL A 1023 16.52 -42.37 15.36
C VAL A 1023 17.82 -42.31 16.14
N ARG A 1024 17.97 -41.34 17.04
CA ARG A 1024 19.18 -41.13 17.85
C ARG A 1024 19.53 -42.35 18.73
N ALA A 1025 18.53 -43.06 19.25
CA ALA A 1025 18.73 -44.25 20.05
C ALA A 1025 19.34 -45.44 19.26
N SER A 1026 19.14 -45.49 17.94
CA SER A 1026 19.66 -46.57 17.09
C SER A 1026 20.85 -46.12 16.24
N PHE A 1027 20.83 -44.86 15.79
CA PHE A 1027 21.78 -44.24 14.88
C PHE A 1027 22.24 -42.89 15.47
N PRO A 1028 23.10 -42.90 16.51
CA PRO A 1028 23.45 -41.69 17.26
C PRO A 1028 24.06 -40.60 16.37
N ASN A 1029 24.81 -41.01 15.33
CA ASN A 1029 25.51 -40.10 14.43
C ASN A 1029 24.72 -39.70 13.17
N ALA A 1030 23.53 -40.27 12.95
CA ALA A 1030 22.78 -40.06 11.72
C ALA A 1030 22.41 -38.58 11.51
N ILE A 1031 22.41 -38.13 10.27
CA ILE A 1031 21.92 -36.80 9.94
C ILE A 1031 20.43 -36.90 9.65
N ILE A 1032 19.61 -36.11 10.34
CA ILE A 1032 18.16 -36.20 10.27
C ILE A 1032 17.65 -35.07 9.40
N GLY A 1033 16.90 -35.41 8.34
CA GLY A 1033 16.18 -34.45 7.52
C GLY A 1033 14.68 -34.54 7.78
N LEU A 1034 14.03 -33.40 7.92
CA LEU A 1034 12.58 -33.28 8.08
C LEU A 1034 12.02 -32.47 6.91
N GLY A 1035 10.93 -32.93 6.31
CA GLY A 1035 10.26 -32.19 5.24
C GLY A 1035 8.77 -32.49 5.19
N THR A 1036 8.07 -31.73 4.36
CA THR A 1036 6.64 -31.91 4.10
C THR A 1036 6.35 -31.62 2.62
N PRO A 1037 5.53 -32.45 1.93
CA PRO A 1037 4.97 -32.09 0.63
C PRO A 1037 4.00 -30.90 0.75
N HIS A 1038 3.63 -30.34 -0.40
CA HIS A 1038 2.44 -29.51 -0.57
C HIS A 1038 1.45 -30.21 -1.51
N VAL A 1039 0.18 -29.85 -1.43
CA VAL A 1039 -0.85 -30.37 -2.33
C VAL A 1039 -0.56 -29.87 -3.76
N ALA A 1040 -0.93 -30.67 -4.75
CA ALA A 1040 -0.92 -30.25 -6.14
C ALA A 1040 -2.05 -29.25 -6.40
N GLY A 1041 -1.72 -28.23 -7.18
CA GLY A 1041 -2.62 -27.18 -7.60
C GLY A 1041 -1.99 -25.81 -7.47
N THR A 1042 -2.75 -24.78 -7.81
CA THR A 1042 -2.31 -23.39 -7.77
C THR A 1042 -3.37 -22.48 -7.16
N TYR A 1043 -2.94 -21.41 -6.53
CA TYR A 1043 -3.77 -20.25 -6.19
C TYR A 1043 -3.89 -19.25 -7.36
N PHE A 1044 -3.18 -19.51 -8.47
CA PHE A 1044 -3.19 -18.70 -9.69
C PHE A 1044 -3.69 -19.51 -10.91
N PRO A 1045 -4.91 -20.06 -10.89
CA PRO A 1045 -5.42 -20.92 -11.97
C PRO A 1045 -5.42 -20.22 -13.33
N SER A 1046 -5.55 -18.89 -13.40
CA SER A 1046 -5.43 -18.13 -14.64
C SER A 1046 -4.07 -18.30 -15.35
N LYS A 1047 -3.00 -18.62 -14.61
CA LYS A 1047 -1.65 -18.87 -15.14
C LYS A 1047 -1.47 -20.29 -15.68
N TYR A 1048 -2.43 -21.18 -15.42
CA TYR A 1048 -2.40 -22.58 -15.84
C TYR A 1048 -3.69 -22.95 -16.61
N PRO A 1049 -4.07 -22.23 -17.69
CA PRO A 1049 -5.35 -22.43 -18.39
C PRO A 1049 -5.46 -23.80 -19.08
N ASN A 1050 -4.32 -24.45 -19.32
CA ASN A 1050 -4.26 -25.77 -19.93
C ASN A 1050 -4.42 -26.91 -18.90
N VAL A 1051 -4.42 -26.63 -17.59
CA VAL A 1051 -4.59 -27.65 -16.55
C VAL A 1051 -6.02 -27.60 -16.03
N LYS A 1052 -6.79 -28.66 -16.28
CA LYS A 1052 -8.18 -28.77 -15.83
C LYS A 1052 -8.25 -28.79 -14.30
N ASN A 1053 -9.16 -28.01 -13.72
CA ASN A 1053 -9.40 -27.95 -12.27
C ASN A 1053 -8.11 -27.71 -11.47
N SER A 1054 -7.32 -26.73 -11.87
CA SER A 1054 -6.00 -26.45 -11.28
C SER A 1054 -6.06 -25.71 -9.93
N ALA A 1055 -7.19 -25.08 -9.61
CA ALA A 1055 -7.37 -24.29 -8.40
C ALA A 1055 -7.29 -25.15 -7.12
N ILE A 1056 -6.37 -24.82 -6.21
CA ILE A 1056 -6.20 -25.54 -4.93
C ILE A 1056 -7.49 -25.59 -4.11
N TRP A 1057 -8.23 -24.47 -4.04
CA TRP A 1057 -9.48 -24.37 -3.26
C TRP A 1057 -10.63 -25.21 -3.83
N GLY A 1058 -10.49 -25.74 -5.05
CA GLY A 1058 -11.45 -26.67 -5.65
C GLY A 1058 -11.41 -28.08 -5.06
N TYR A 1059 -10.38 -28.40 -4.25
CA TYR A 1059 -10.19 -29.70 -3.61
C TYR A 1059 -10.46 -29.65 -2.10
N ASP A 1060 -10.50 -30.82 -1.47
CA ASP A 1060 -10.72 -30.93 -0.03
C ASP A 1060 -9.51 -30.41 0.77
N GLN A 1061 -9.73 -29.28 1.44
CA GLN A 1061 -8.72 -28.48 2.14
C GLN A 1061 -8.13 -29.15 3.38
N THR A 1062 -8.69 -30.28 3.82
CA THR A 1062 -8.18 -31.02 4.98
C THR A 1062 -6.70 -31.39 4.81
N TYR A 1063 -6.27 -31.73 3.60
CA TYR A 1063 -4.89 -32.14 3.32
C TYR A 1063 -3.94 -30.94 3.23
N ASN A 1064 -4.36 -29.86 2.57
CA ASN A 1064 -3.64 -28.59 2.55
C ASN A 1064 -3.36 -28.11 3.99
N ASN A 1065 -4.40 -28.05 4.82
CA ASN A 1065 -4.30 -27.62 6.21
C ASN A 1065 -3.33 -28.48 7.02
N ARG A 1066 -3.30 -29.82 6.81
CA ARG A 1066 -2.35 -30.71 7.50
C ARG A 1066 -0.90 -30.42 7.11
N GLN A 1067 -0.64 -30.19 5.84
CA GLN A 1067 0.69 -29.94 5.30
C GLN A 1067 1.20 -28.55 5.72
N VAL A 1068 0.37 -27.52 5.63
CA VAL A 1068 0.65 -26.16 6.13
C VAL A 1068 0.93 -26.18 7.63
N ASN A 1069 0.08 -26.83 8.43
CA ASN A 1069 0.31 -26.94 9.88
C ASN A 1069 1.62 -27.66 10.21
N THR A 1070 1.95 -28.71 9.46
CA THR A 1070 3.22 -29.44 9.65
C THR A 1070 4.42 -28.58 9.27
N ALA A 1071 4.34 -27.83 8.17
CA ALA A 1071 5.39 -26.88 7.76
C ALA A 1071 5.62 -25.81 8.83
N GLN A 1072 4.56 -25.28 9.44
CA GLN A 1072 4.67 -24.31 10.54
C GLN A 1072 5.35 -24.90 11.76
N VAL A 1073 5.07 -26.17 12.11
CA VAL A 1073 5.78 -26.88 13.19
C VAL A 1073 7.27 -26.98 12.87
N LEU A 1074 7.64 -27.30 11.62
CA LEU A 1074 9.04 -27.37 11.20
C LEU A 1074 9.76 -26.02 11.31
N ILE A 1075 9.14 -24.95 10.81
CA ILE A 1075 9.68 -23.58 10.87
C ILE A 1075 9.89 -23.14 12.31
N ASN A 1076 8.89 -23.33 13.17
CA ASN A 1076 8.90 -22.78 14.52
C ASN A 1076 9.81 -23.53 15.50
N ASN A 1077 10.18 -24.78 15.21
CA ASN A 1077 10.83 -25.66 16.20
C ASN A 1077 12.12 -26.33 15.72
N TYR A 1078 12.35 -26.43 14.41
CA TYR A 1078 13.46 -27.22 13.88
C TYR A 1078 14.30 -26.50 12.83
N TRP A 1079 13.86 -25.34 12.34
CA TRP A 1079 14.59 -24.58 11.32
C TRP A 1079 15.43 -23.47 11.95
N ASP A 1080 16.43 -23.86 12.73
CA ASP A 1080 17.35 -22.93 13.39
C ASP A 1080 18.77 -23.52 13.47
N SER A 1081 19.74 -22.71 13.90
CA SER A 1081 21.16 -23.13 13.95
C SER A 1081 21.44 -24.16 15.06
N THR A 1082 20.62 -24.20 16.13
CA THR A 1082 20.78 -25.12 17.26
C THR A 1082 20.41 -26.55 16.86
N THR A 1083 19.31 -26.72 16.14
CA THR A 1083 18.91 -28.04 15.62
C THR A 1083 19.86 -28.53 14.54
N GLU A 1084 20.33 -27.64 13.65
CA GLU A 1084 21.33 -27.99 12.63
C GLU A 1084 22.67 -28.41 13.23
N SER A 1085 23.12 -27.74 14.31
CA SER A 1085 24.32 -28.15 15.05
C SER A 1085 24.17 -29.56 15.66
N ASN A 1086 22.94 -29.96 15.97
CA ASN A 1086 22.57 -31.32 16.39
C ASN A 1086 22.26 -32.26 15.21
N LYS A 1087 22.68 -31.90 13.99
CA LYS A 1087 22.50 -32.64 12.74
C LYS A 1087 21.02 -32.91 12.40
N ILE A 1088 20.13 -31.97 12.70
CA ILE A 1088 18.71 -32.00 12.34
C ILE A 1088 18.44 -30.84 11.38
N PHE A 1089 17.97 -31.14 10.18
CA PHE A 1089 17.79 -30.19 9.09
C PHE A 1089 16.33 -30.18 8.61
N VAL A 1090 15.79 -29.00 8.35
CA VAL A 1090 14.52 -28.85 7.64
C VAL A 1090 14.80 -28.63 6.15
N LEU A 1091 14.17 -29.43 5.29
CA LEU A 1091 14.31 -29.37 3.85
C LEU A 1091 13.08 -28.63 3.25
N PRO A 1092 13.28 -27.64 2.35
CA PRO A 1092 12.22 -26.75 1.84
C PRO A 1092 11.35 -27.40 0.74
N THR A 1093 11.00 -28.65 0.96
CA THR A 1093 10.26 -29.53 0.05
C THR A 1093 8.87 -28.98 -0.30
N MET A 1094 8.18 -28.32 0.64
CA MET A 1094 6.90 -27.65 0.38
C MET A 1094 7.06 -26.56 -0.69
N TRP A 1095 8.02 -25.64 -0.51
CA TRP A 1095 8.21 -24.45 -1.36
C TRP A 1095 8.67 -24.74 -2.78
N VAL A 1096 9.30 -25.89 -3.02
CA VAL A 1096 9.73 -26.32 -4.36
C VAL A 1096 8.66 -27.11 -5.14
N THR A 1097 7.47 -27.31 -4.56
CA THR A 1097 6.37 -27.99 -5.25
C THR A 1097 5.87 -27.13 -6.43
N PRO A 1098 5.85 -27.62 -7.68
CA PRO A 1098 5.66 -26.78 -8.86
C PRO A 1098 4.19 -26.43 -9.15
N ALA A 1099 3.50 -25.80 -8.19
CA ALA A 1099 2.13 -25.28 -8.32
C ALA A 1099 1.20 -26.16 -9.19
N GLY A 1100 0.58 -25.59 -10.23
CA GLY A 1100 -0.33 -26.30 -11.14
C GLY A 1100 0.32 -27.43 -11.95
N ASP A 1101 1.65 -27.46 -12.06
CA ASP A 1101 2.41 -28.54 -12.69
C ASP A 1101 2.71 -29.71 -11.73
N ALA A 1102 2.34 -29.62 -10.46
CA ALA A 1102 2.56 -30.66 -9.47
C ALA A 1102 1.59 -31.85 -9.63
N PHE A 1103 0.50 -31.69 -10.37
CA PHE A 1103 -0.44 -32.78 -10.61
C PHE A 1103 0.19 -33.95 -11.35
N SER A 1104 -0.26 -35.15 -11.01
CA SER A 1104 -0.21 -36.27 -11.93
C SER A 1104 -1.28 -36.06 -12.99
N CYS A 1105 -0.89 -35.94 -14.26
CA CYS A 1105 -1.80 -35.58 -15.34
C CYS A 1105 -1.79 -36.61 -16.46
N ALA A 1106 -2.92 -36.73 -17.15
CA ALA A 1106 -2.99 -37.28 -18.50
C ALA A 1106 -3.13 -36.14 -19.51
N GLU A 1107 -2.52 -36.31 -20.68
CA GLU A 1107 -2.74 -35.40 -21.81
C GLU A 1107 -4.11 -35.66 -22.43
N VAL A 1108 -4.88 -34.59 -22.64
CA VAL A 1108 -6.18 -34.60 -23.32
C VAL A 1108 -5.98 -33.96 -24.68
N ASN A 1109 -6.22 -34.76 -25.73
CA ASN A 1109 -6.17 -34.30 -27.10
C ASN A 1109 -7.54 -33.75 -27.50
N ASP A 1110 -7.61 -32.46 -27.82
CA ASP A 1110 -8.79 -31.90 -28.48
C ASP A 1110 -8.81 -32.36 -29.95
N PRO A 1111 -9.98 -32.56 -30.58
CA PRO A 1111 -10.04 -33.06 -31.96
C PRO A 1111 -9.25 -32.25 -32.99
N PHE A 1112 -8.97 -30.97 -32.74
CA PHE A 1112 -8.15 -30.13 -33.63
C PHE A 1112 -6.66 -30.48 -33.58
N THR A 1113 -6.16 -31.13 -32.52
CA THR A 1113 -4.75 -31.52 -32.39
C THR A 1113 -4.35 -32.63 -33.38
N ASP A 1114 -5.33 -33.27 -34.03
CA ASP A 1114 -5.10 -34.18 -35.17
C ASP A 1114 -4.74 -33.43 -36.47
N ILE A 1115 -4.97 -32.11 -36.51
CA ILE A 1115 -4.82 -31.26 -37.69
C ILE A 1115 -3.69 -30.24 -37.51
N THR A 1116 -3.52 -29.70 -36.30
CA THR A 1116 -2.46 -28.74 -35.98
C THR A 1116 -1.69 -29.13 -34.74
N THR A 1117 -0.40 -28.77 -34.70
CA THR A 1117 0.44 -28.91 -33.51
C THR A 1117 0.21 -27.72 -32.57
N GLY A 1118 -0.43 -27.94 -31.42
CA GLY A 1118 -0.50 -26.93 -30.36
C GLY A 1118 -1.58 -27.20 -29.31
N GLY A 1119 -1.28 -26.87 -28.05
CA GLY A 1119 -2.26 -26.81 -26.94
C GLY A 1119 -2.58 -28.15 -26.27
N VAL A 1120 -1.60 -28.78 -25.60
CA VAL A 1120 -1.87 -29.96 -24.76
C VAL A 1120 -2.66 -29.53 -23.53
N LYS A 1121 -3.91 -29.98 -23.41
CA LYS A 1121 -4.66 -29.88 -22.16
C LYS A 1121 -4.22 -31.01 -21.23
N LEU A 1122 -4.06 -30.69 -19.95
CA LEU A 1122 -3.70 -31.63 -18.91
C LEU A 1122 -4.90 -31.84 -18.00
N MET A 1123 -5.28 -33.10 -17.81
CA MET A 1123 -6.30 -33.49 -16.84
C MET A 1123 -5.63 -34.17 -15.65
N PRO A 1124 -5.78 -33.65 -14.42
CA PRO A 1124 -5.36 -34.35 -13.23
C PRO A 1124 -6.00 -35.74 -13.13
N VAL A 1125 -5.19 -36.76 -12.84
CA VAL A 1125 -5.60 -38.17 -12.78
C VAL A 1125 -5.07 -38.86 -11.53
N GLY A 1126 -5.76 -39.92 -11.14
CA GLY A 1126 -5.42 -40.75 -9.99
C GLY A 1126 -6.27 -40.48 -8.76
N GLN A 1127 -6.17 -41.38 -7.77
CA GLN A 1127 -6.83 -41.21 -6.47
C GLN A 1127 -6.29 -39.94 -5.79
N ARG A 1128 -7.15 -39.03 -5.33
CA ARG A 1128 -6.76 -37.77 -4.64
C ARG A 1128 -5.61 -37.08 -5.38
N SER A 1129 -5.88 -36.65 -6.62
CA SER A 1129 -4.89 -36.02 -7.50
C SER A 1129 -4.28 -34.73 -6.91
N ASP A 1130 -4.99 -34.09 -5.98
CA ASP A 1130 -4.53 -32.99 -5.13
C ASP A 1130 -3.45 -33.41 -4.13
N VAL A 1131 -3.48 -34.62 -3.60
CA VAL A 1131 -2.53 -35.07 -2.57
C VAL A 1131 -1.36 -35.84 -3.19
N HIS A 1132 -1.66 -36.68 -4.17
CA HIS A 1132 -0.72 -37.58 -4.81
C HIS A 1132 -0.07 -36.92 -6.02
N VAL A 1133 0.98 -36.15 -5.75
CA VAL A 1133 1.69 -35.35 -6.74
C VAL A 1133 2.40 -36.19 -7.82
N GLY A 1134 2.49 -35.64 -9.03
CA GLY A 1134 3.16 -36.22 -10.18
C GLY A 1134 4.68 -36.20 -10.09
N SER A 1135 5.35 -36.83 -11.06
CA SER A 1135 6.81 -36.97 -11.09
C SER A 1135 7.58 -35.65 -11.16
N LYS A 1136 6.96 -34.56 -11.65
CA LYS A 1136 7.57 -33.23 -11.64
C LYS A 1136 7.83 -32.73 -10.21
N ALA A 1137 6.83 -32.82 -9.33
CA ALA A 1137 6.99 -32.48 -7.91
C ALA A 1137 7.97 -33.42 -7.20
N GLN A 1138 7.91 -34.72 -7.51
CA GLN A 1138 8.85 -35.72 -6.99
C GLN A 1138 10.30 -35.41 -7.40
N ALA A 1139 10.53 -34.90 -8.60
CA ALA A 1139 11.86 -34.46 -9.03
C ALA A 1139 12.36 -33.26 -8.24
N ALA A 1140 11.49 -32.30 -7.91
CA ALA A 1140 11.83 -31.16 -7.05
C ALA A 1140 12.23 -31.62 -5.63
N TYR A 1141 11.51 -32.59 -5.06
CA TYR A 1141 11.85 -33.18 -3.76
C TYR A 1141 13.18 -33.93 -3.83
N ALA A 1142 13.38 -34.75 -4.86
CA ALA A 1142 14.64 -35.46 -5.09
C ALA A 1142 15.81 -34.49 -5.19
N TYR A 1143 15.64 -33.35 -5.85
CA TYR A 1143 16.68 -32.33 -5.97
C TYR A 1143 17.05 -31.71 -4.63
N GLN A 1144 16.08 -31.38 -3.77
CA GLN A 1144 16.39 -30.87 -2.43
C GLN A 1144 17.15 -31.90 -1.59
N LEU A 1145 16.77 -33.19 -1.64
CA LEU A 1145 17.51 -34.26 -0.96
C LEU A 1145 18.92 -34.42 -1.54
N TYR A 1146 19.05 -34.42 -2.86
CA TYR A 1146 20.31 -34.54 -3.59
C TYR A 1146 21.30 -33.44 -3.18
N SER A 1147 20.84 -32.18 -3.19
CA SER A 1147 21.64 -31.02 -2.81
C SER A 1147 22.02 -31.05 -1.33
N TRP A 1148 21.07 -31.39 -0.45
CA TRP A 1148 21.32 -31.53 0.99
C TRP A 1148 22.35 -32.61 1.32
N LEU A 1149 22.21 -33.80 0.73
CA LEU A 1149 23.16 -34.92 0.93
C LEU A 1149 24.58 -34.57 0.49
N LYS A 1150 24.72 -33.78 -0.57
CA LYS A 1150 26.03 -33.28 -1.01
C LYS A 1150 26.56 -32.19 -0.10
N TRP A 1151 25.70 -31.29 0.36
CA TRP A 1151 26.07 -30.25 1.32
C TRP A 1151 26.60 -30.85 2.63
N THR A 1152 25.91 -31.84 3.19
CA THR A 1152 26.35 -32.52 4.42
C THR A 1152 27.64 -33.31 4.21
N ALA A 1153 27.82 -33.90 3.02
CA ALA A 1153 29.05 -34.60 2.63
C ALA A 1153 30.26 -33.65 2.52
N ALA A 1154 30.08 -32.51 1.83
CA ALA A 1154 31.12 -31.51 1.64
C ALA A 1154 31.54 -30.85 2.97
N ASN A 1155 30.61 -30.75 3.93
CA ASN A 1155 30.86 -30.27 5.29
C ASN A 1155 31.35 -31.35 6.26
N ASN A 1156 31.66 -32.57 5.79
CA ASN A 1156 32.15 -33.68 6.62
C ASN A 1156 31.27 -34.00 7.84
N LEU A 1157 29.95 -33.94 7.68
CA LEU A 1157 29.03 -34.21 8.78
C LEU A 1157 28.85 -35.71 9.07
N PHE A 1158 29.35 -36.59 8.19
CA PHE A 1158 29.33 -38.05 8.32
C PHE A 1158 30.56 -38.72 7.69
#